data_AF-A0A0L8I1A8-F1
#
_entry.id   AF-A0A0L8I1A8-F1
#
_cell.length_a   1.000
_cell.length_b   1.000
_cell.length_c   1.000
_cell.angle_alpha   90.00
_cell.angle_beta   90.00
_cell.angle_gamma   90.00
#
_symmetry.space_group_name_H-M   'P 1'
#
loop_
_entity.id
_entity.type
_entity.pdbx_description
1 polymer ?
#
loop_
_entity_poly.entity_id
_entity_poly.type
_entity_poly.pdbx_seq_one_letter_code
_entity_poly.pdbx_strand_id
1 'polypeptide(L)'
;MVKRELASVLVFESHSKKGTVLFRQGDEGKSWYIILKGSVNVSIYGKGTVCQLQEGDDFGKLALVNDAPRSATIFLCEDNCHFLRVDKDDFNRILRDVEANTVRLNEHGQDVLVLEKMPTNIQAQDGSIQSHYKYSVMAGTPEKILEHLLETRMEKTDSYDHFLESFLLTHVIFMPTKKLCPALRMHYEATAGAKHESHDITVSHKCRVIQFVQEWQSISGDEFLEDNTISAFLKELHQALTRDCVEYPELKNDLIVIEHMIQLRASNVCTDPAKYSVKKRLTPNVTLARKGSNENLIDDSKFRRGPIKATDETIFRVYCADHSYCTLRVPMTTTVSHIIAQAQEKLSLGEDLVLCEVKSNGERILFRENDLGIVNSLSLNGRLFLTPREHLDAVTPLPEQDDILSGTASSLELVGSQELAYHMTIYDWELFTSVPEYELIYQVFGRYKFAKMTANLDLFLRRFNEVQYWVVTEILLTQNLNKRVHLLRKFIKLASYCKEYQNMSSFFAIVLGLSNIAVSRLSQTWEKLPGKLKKMFSEFETIMDPSRNHRVYRLSISKMRPPIIPFMPLMMKDMTFTHEGNKTYYDGLVNFEKMHMIAQTLRTVRCCRSMPLNLDIPSSSVKPPFEVKAYVRNLCVMDNQRTLTQLSHKLEPRRT
;
A
#
# COMPACT_ATOMS: atom_id res chain seq x y z
N MET A 1 -2.98 -15.21 18.39
CA MET A 1 -3.73 -16.09 19.33
C MET A 1 -4.13 -15.40 20.63
N VAL A 2 -3.21 -14.74 21.35
CA VAL A 2 -3.43 -14.14 22.69
C VAL A 2 -4.71 -13.30 22.81
N LYS A 3 -5.01 -12.39 21.87
CA LYS A 3 -6.23 -11.57 21.95
C LYS A 3 -7.53 -12.38 21.87
N ARG A 4 -7.54 -13.52 21.18
CA ARG A 4 -8.70 -14.41 21.05
C ARG A 4 -8.90 -15.21 22.34
N GLU A 5 -7.81 -15.69 22.94
CA GLU A 5 -7.85 -16.33 24.27
C GLU A 5 -8.24 -15.35 25.36
N LEU A 6 -7.71 -14.12 25.34
CA LEU A 6 -8.15 -13.07 26.24
C LEU A 6 -9.65 -12.81 26.09
N ALA A 7 -10.18 -12.77 24.87
CA ALA A 7 -11.61 -12.57 24.63
C ALA A 7 -12.51 -13.66 25.24
N SER A 8 -12.00 -14.87 25.51
CA SER A 8 -12.78 -15.94 26.15
C SER A 8 -12.73 -15.91 27.68
N VAL A 9 -11.74 -15.23 28.28
CA VAL A 9 -11.53 -15.19 29.75
C VAL A 9 -11.76 -13.82 30.38
N LEU A 10 -11.83 -12.75 29.59
CA LEU A 10 -12.00 -11.39 30.10
C LEU A 10 -13.31 -11.26 30.88
N VAL A 11 -13.21 -10.87 32.14
CA VAL A 11 -14.34 -10.60 33.03
C VAL A 11 -14.60 -9.10 33.08
N PHE A 12 -15.86 -8.69 32.92
CA PHE A 12 -16.27 -7.30 33.14
C PHE A 12 -16.53 -7.07 34.63
N GLU A 13 -15.93 -6.02 35.19
CA GLU A 13 -16.09 -5.63 36.60
C GLU A 13 -16.47 -4.16 36.71
N SER A 14 -17.42 -3.82 37.57
CA SER A 14 -17.88 -2.45 37.76
C SER A 14 -18.00 -2.09 39.24
N HIS A 15 -17.64 -0.85 39.55
CA HIS A 15 -17.64 -0.31 40.91
C HIS A 15 -18.30 1.06 40.91
N SER A 16 -19.33 1.23 41.75
CA SER A 16 -20.18 2.42 41.73
C SER A 16 -19.62 3.60 42.52
N LYS A 17 -18.81 3.37 43.55
CA LYS A 17 -18.40 4.40 44.51
C LYS A 17 -16.93 4.79 44.41
N LYS A 18 -16.66 6.09 44.37
CA LYS A 18 -15.35 6.70 44.57
C LYS A 18 -14.72 6.25 45.88
N GLY A 19 -13.40 6.08 45.87
CA GLY A 19 -12.61 5.66 47.04
C GLY A 19 -12.66 4.15 47.32
N THR A 20 -13.44 3.38 46.56
CA THR A 20 -13.42 1.91 46.62
C THR A 20 -12.00 1.41 46.34
N VAL A 21 -11.48 0.55 47.22
CA VAL A 21 -10.15 -0.04 47.09
C VAL A 21 -10.26 -1.35 46.32
N LEU A 22 -9.57 -1.47 45.19
CA LEU A 22 -9.55 -2.71 44.39
C LEU A 22 -8.64 -3.77 45.02
N PHE A 23 -7.46 -3.36 45.47
CA PHE A 23 -6.53 -4.17 46.27
C PHE A 23 -5.54 -3.27 47.00
N ARG A 24 -4.92 -3.79 48.05
CA ARG A 24 -3.95 -3.08 48.89
C ARG A 24 -2.53 -3.52 48.59
N GLN A 25 -1.58 -2.62 48.85
CA GLN A 25 -0.17 -2.98 48.86
C GLN A 25 0.07 -4.08 49.91
N GLY A 26 0.79 -5.13 49.50
CA GLY A 26 1.04 -6.33 50.30
C GLY A 26 0.06 -7.47 50.05
N ASP A 27 -1.08 -7.22 49.40
CA ASP A 27 -2.02 -8.29 49.03
C ASP A 27 -1.39 -9.24 48.00
N GLU A 28 -1.91 -10.46 47.90
CA GLU A 28 -1.52 -11.39 46.85
C GLU A 28 -1.97 -10.89 45.47
N GLY A 29 -1.10 -11.01 44.46
CA GLY A 29 -1.44 -10.67 43.08
C GLY A 29 -2.39 -11.67 42.44
N LYS A 30 -3.70 -11.40 42.41
CA LYS A 30 -4.72 -12.33 41.89
C LYS A 30 -5.27 -12.02 40.50
N SER A 31 -5.19 -10.77 40.04
CA SER A 31 -5.77 -10.39 38.74
C SER A 31 -5.01 -9.23 38.08
N TRP A 32 -5.14 -9.12 36.76
CA TRP A 32 -4.71 -7.98 35.94
C TRP A 32 -5.93 -7.21 35.46
N TYR A 33 -5.85 -5.88 35.42
CA TYR A 33 -6.99 -5.00 35.15
C TYR A 33 -6.67 -4.03 34.01
N ILE A 34 -7.68 -3.72 33.19
CA ILE A 34 -7.66 -2.67 32.16
C ILE A 34 -8.84 -1.73 32.43
N ILE A 35 -8.60 -0.42 32.42
CA ILE A 35 -9.62 0.59 32.71
C ILE A 35 -10.43 0.89 31.45
N LEU A 36 -11.72 0.54 31.46
CA LEU A 36 -12.67 0.87 30.38
C LEU A 36 -13.35 2.21 30.58
N LYS A 37 -13.52 2.65 31.83
CA LYS A 37 -14.17 3.91 32.17
C LYS A 37 -13.77 4.33 33.57
N GLY A 38 -13.47 5.62 33.73
CA GLY A 38 -13.11 6.24 34.99
C GLY A 38 -11.59 6.27 35.22
N SER A 39 -11.19 6.47 36.48
CA SER A 39 -9.79 6.62 36.85
C SER A 39 -9.50 6.09 38.26
N VAL A 40 -8.25 5.69 38.49
CA VAL A 40 -7.79 5.12 39.78
C VAL A 40 -6.47 5.75 40.21
N ASN A 41 -6.24 5.82 41.52
CA ASN A 41 -4.99 6.27 42.10
C ASN A 41 -4.13 5.09 42.51
N VAL A 42 -2.83 5.20 42.25
CA VAL A 42 -1.80 4.27 42.69
C VAL A 42 -1.12 4.85 43.92
N SER A 43 -1.29 4.23 45.08
CA SER A 43 -0.72 4.69 46.34
C SER A 43 0.27 3.69 46.93
N ILE A 44 1.40 4.19 47.41
CA ILE A 44 2.45 3.38 48.06
C ILE A 44 2.65 3.88 49.49
N TYR A 45 2.74 2.94 50.44
CA TYR A 45 3.03 3.25 51.84
C TYR A 45 4.31 4.08 51.97
N GLY A 46 4.24 5.18 52.74
CA GLY A 46 5.33 6.13 52.92
C GLY A 46 5.53 7.13 51.78
N LYS A 47 4.87 6.95 50.62
CA LYS A 47 4.94 7.89 49.48
C LYS A 47 3.61 8.56 49.14
N GLY A 48 2.48 8.02 49.63
CA GLY A 48 1.14 8.50 49.28
C GLY A 48 0.77 8.14 47.83
N THR A 49 -0.10 8.92 47.22
CA THR A 49 -0.49 8.76 45.80
C THR A 49 0.69 9.10 44.90
N VAL A 50 1.16 8.12 44.13
CA VAL A 50 2.34 8.23 43.26
C VAL A 50 1.95 8.61 41.83
N CYS A 51 0.84 8.07 41.33
CA CYS A 51 0.28 8.44 40.04
C CYS A 51 -1.23 8.14 39.99
N GLN A 52 -1.89 8.71 38.98
CA GLN A 52 -3.27 8.41 38.62
C GLN A 52 -3.27 7.75 37.24
N LEU A 53 -4.08 6.69 37.09
CA LEU A 53 -4.31 5.99 35.83
C LEU A 53 -5.72 6.30 35.32
N GLN A 54 -5.87 6.38 33.99
CA GLN A 54 -7.09 6.79 33.30
C GLN A 54 -7.58 5.71 32.32
N GLU A 55 -8.70 5.99 31.65
CA GLU A 55 -9.26 5.10 30.62
C GLU A 55 -8.20 4.71 29.57
N GLY A 56 -8.08 3.41 29.31
CA GLY A 56 -7.07 2.84 28.42
C GLY A 56 -5.82 2.31 29.12
N ASP A 57 -5.54 2.75 30.36
CA ASP A 57 -4.41 2.23 31.15
C ASP A 57 -4.71 0.84 31.73
N ASP A 58 -3.65 0.10 32.07
CA ASP A 58 -3.70 -1.20 32.71
C ASP A 58 -2.84 -1.25 33.99
N PHE A 59 -3.20 -2.13 34.94
CA PHE A 59 -2.45 -2.28 36.19
C PHE A 59 -2.55 -3.67 36.81
N GLY A 60 -1.62 -3.98 37.71
CA GLY A 60 -1.61 -5.24 38.46
C GLY A 60 -0.89 -6.40 37.77
N LYS A 61 -0.30 -6.19 36.58
CA LYS A 61 0.45 -7.23 35.85
C LYS A 61 1.69 -7.74 36.61
N LEU A 62 2.46 -6.85 37.23
CA LEU A 62 3.78 -7.17 37.80
C LEU A 62 3.72 -8.26 38.87
N ALA A 63 2.70 -8.22 39.73
CA ALA A 63 2.50 -9.19 40.79
C ALA A 63 2.17 -10.60 40.25
N LEU A 64 1.54 -10.69 39.08
CA LEU A 64 1.26 -11.97 38.43
C LEU A 64 2.53 -12.58 37.83
N VAL A 65 3.34 -11.77 37.16
CA VAL A 65 4.55 -12.22 36.45
C VAL A 65 5.65 -12.66 37.42
N ASN A 66 5.85 -11.90 38.50
CA ASN A 66 6.93 -12.15 39.45
C ASN A 66 6.52 -13.03 40.63
N ASP A 67 5.27 -13.49 40.66
CA ASP A 67 4.65 -14.20 41.80
C ASP A 67 4.93 -13.50 43.14
N ALA A 68 4.71 -12.17 43.16
CA ALA A 68 5.07 -11.30 44.27
C ALA A 68 3.85 -10.54 44.83
N PRO A 69 3.88 -10.08 46.09
CA PRO A 69 2.83 -9.23 46.65
C PRO A 69 2.64 -7.92 45.87
N ARG A 70 1.44 -7.34 45.94
CA ARG A 70 1.12 -6.04 45.33
C ARG A 70 2.05 -4.95 45.83
N SER A 71 2.72 -4.26 44.91
CA SER A 71 3.65 -3.17 45.25
C SER A 71 2.95 -1.84 45.59
N ALA A 72 1.65 -1.72 45.33
CA ALA A 72 0.86 -0.52 45.57
C ALA A 72 -0.61 -0.85 45.86
N THR A 73 -1.31 0.07 46.53
CA THR A 73 -2.77 0.08 46.72
C THR A 73 -3.43 0.81 45.58
N ILE A 74 -4.51 0.25 45.02
CA ILE A 74 -5.31 0.87 43.97
C ILE A 74 -6.69 1.22 44.51
N PHE A 75 -7.12 2.47 44.32
CA PHE A 75 -8.47 2.90 44.69
C PHE A 75 -9.06 3.89 43.69
N LEU A 76 -10.39 3.88 43.56
CA LEU A 76 -11.12 4.67 42.59
C LEU A 76 -11.05 6.18 42.87
N CYS A 77 -10.83 6.97 41.81
CA CYS A 77 -10.86 8.42 41.87
C CYS A 77 -12.26 9.02 41.67
N GLU A 78 -13.18 8.25 41.09
CA GLU A 78 -14.53 8.67 40.72
C GLU A 78 -15.55 7.53 40.81
N ASP A 79 -16.83 7.89 40.72
CA ASP A 79 -17.95 6.95 40.74
C ASP A 79 -18.10 6.21 39.40
N ASN A 80 -18.72 5.04 39.42
CA ASN A 80 -19.06 4.25 38.23
C ASN A 80 -17.87 3.92 37.31
N CYS A 81 -16.77 3.43 37.89
CA CYS A 81 -15.64 2.92 37.11
C CYS A 81 -15.93 1.52 36.56
N HIS A 82 -15.36 1.21 35.39
CA HIS A 82 -15.53 -0.06 34.69
C HIS A 82 -14.16 -0.63 34.31
N PHE A 83 -13.97 -1.92 34.50
CA PHE A 83 -12.72 -2.62 34.28
C PHE A 83 -12.95 -3.90 33.47
N LEU A 84 -11.96 -4.25 32.65
CA LEU A 84 -11.77 -5.64 32.22
C LEU A 84 -10.73 -6.29 33.14
N ARG A 85 -11.03 -7.49 33.62
CA ARG A 85 -10.19 -8.24 34.55
C ARG A 85 -9.82 -9.60 33.97
N VAL A 86 -8.56 -10.00 34.14
CA VAL A 86 -8.07 -11.35 33.84
C VAL A 86 -7.48 -11.92 35.11
N ASP A 87 -7.93 -13.11 35.50
CA ASP A 87 -7.47 -13.79 36.72
C ASP A 87 -6.10 -14.45 36.54
N LYS A 88 -5.36 -14.62 37.64
CA LYS A 88 -4.00 -15.15 37.66
C LYS A 88 -3.90 -16.51 36.97
N ASP A 89 -4.85 -17.40 37.25
CA ASP A 89 -4.87 -18.74 36.68
C ASP A 89 -5.08 -18.72 35.17
N ASP A 90 -6.01 -17.89 34.67
CA ASP A 90 -6.23 -17.70 33.25
C ASP A 90 -5.05 -16.97 32.57
N PHE A 91 -4.47 -15.96 33.22
CA PHE A 91 -3.29 -15.24 32.73
C PHE A 91 -2.09 -16.19 32.55
N ASN A 92 -1.81 -17.00 33.57
CA ASN A 92 -0.73 -17.98 33.54
C ASN A 92 -1.04 -19.13 32.58
N ARG A 93 -2.31 -19.58 32.49
CA ARG A 93 -2.73 -20.58 31.49
C ARG A 93 -2.48 -20.06 30.09
N ILE A 94 -2.92 -18.85 29.75
CA ILE A 94 -2.73 -18.28 28.41
C ILE A 94 -1.23 -18.18 28.06
N LEU A 95 -0.38 -17.75 28.99
CA LEU A 95 1.07 -17.70 28.74
C LEU A 95 1.67 -19.10 28.53
N ARG A 96 1.29 -20.08 29.37
CA ARG A 96 1.74 -21.47 29.22
C ARG A 96 1.25 -22.08 27.91
N ASP A 97 0.00 -21.82 27.53
CA ASP A 97 -0.57 -22.36 26.30
C ASP A 97 0.11 -21.76 25.07
N VAL A 98 0.48 -20.47 25.09
CA VAL A 98 1.29 -19.87 24.02
C VAL A 98 2.65 -20.54 23.91
N GLU A 99 3.35 -20.75 25.02
CA GLU A 99 4.67 -21.41 25.01
C GLU A 99 4.56 -22.89 24.61
N ALA A 100 3.57 -23.61 25.13
CA ALA A 100 3.32 -25.03 24.80
C ALA A 100 2.92 -25.23 23.34
N ASN A 101 2.32 -24.22 22.72
CA ASN A 101 1.99 -24.22 21.30
C ASN A 101 3.14 -23.72 20.42
N THR A 102 4.25 -23.25 21.00
CA THR A 102 5.41 -22.78 20.24
C THR A 102 6.44 -23.90 20.11
N VAL A 103 6.93 -24.14 18.90
CA VAL A 103 8.01 -25.11 18.60
C VAL A 103 9.19 -24.34 18.04
N ARG A 104 10.36 -24.47 18.67
CA ARG A 104 11.61 -23.83 18.25
C ARG A 104 12.59 -24.87 17.74
N LEU A 105 12.97 -24.78 16.47
CA LEU A 105 14.04 -25.58 15.89
C LEU A 105 15.36 -24.87 16.13
N ASN A 106 16.36 -25.62 16.58
CA ASN A 106 17.69 -25.13 16.94
C ASN A 106 18.76 -25.78 16.07
N GLU A 107 19.69 -24.98 15.56
CA GLU A 107 20.92 -25.44 14.91
C GLU A 107 22.12 -24.75 15.55
N HIS A 108 23.14 -25.54 15.91
CA HIS A 108 24.35 -25.02 16.57
C HIS A 108 24.07 -24.16 17.82
N GLY A 109 22.99 -24.47 18.55
CA GLY A 109 22.59 -23.74 19.75
C GLY A 109 21.95 -22.36 19.50
N GLN A 110 21.51 -22.09 18.27
CA GLN A 110 20.73 -20.91 17.92
C GLN A 110 19.37 -21.33 17.38
N ASP A 111 18.31 -20.61 17.78
CA ASP A 111 17.00 -20.77 17.18
C ASP A 111 17.09 -20.42 15.68
N VAL A 112 16.58 -21.27 14.81
CA VAL A 112 16.58 -21.05 13.35
C VAL A 112 15.18 -21.03 12.74
N LEU A 113 14.19 -21.63 13.40
CA LEU A 113 12.80 -21.60 12.98
C LEU A 113 11.89 -21.68 14.19
N VAL A 114 10.89 -20.81 14.25
CA VAL A 114 9.87 -20.76 15.30
C VAL A 114 8.51 -20.98 14.66
N LEU A 115 7.84 -22.05 15.09
CA LEU A 115 6.53 -22.45 14.63
C LEU A 115 5.51 -22.28 15.76
N GLU A 116 4.29 -21.89 15.41
CA GLU A 116 3.16 -21.89 16.34
C GLU A 116 2.12 -22.91 15.88
N LYS A 117 1.64 -23.73 16.82
CA LYS A 117 0.64 -24.76 16.63
C LYS A 117 -0.75 -24.11 16.59
N MET A 118 -1.39 -24.18 15.43
CA MET A 118 -2.74 -23.65 15.23
C MET A 118 -3.77 -24.79 15.27
N PRO A 119 -4.85 -24.67 16.05
CA PRO A 119 -5.94 -25.64 16.01
C PRO A 119 -6.72 -25.52 14.69
N THR A 120 -6.86 -26.63 13.96
CA THR A 120 -7.73 -26.72 12.78
C THR A 120 -8.96 -27.55 13.12
N ASN A 121 -10.14 -26.92 13.13
CA ASN A 121 -11.40 -27.63 13.24
C ASN A 121 -11.81 -28.09 11.84
N ILE A 122 -11.56 -29.35 11.51
CA ILE A 122 -12.11 -29.99 10.32
C ILE A 122 -13.27 -30.87 10.80
N GLN A 123 -14.49 -30.59 10.35
CA GLN A 123 -15.60 -31.52 10.53
C GLN A 123 -15.37 -32.71 9.62
N ALA A 124 -15.09 -33.89 10.18
CA ALA A 124 -15.05 -35.12 9.40
C ALA A 124 -16.46 -35.44 8.89
N GLN A 125 -16.57 -36.08 7.72
CA GLN A 125 -17.84 -36.48 7.10
C GLN A 125 -18.69 -37.43 7.98
N ASP A 126 -18.08 -38.02 9.01
CA ASP A 126 -18.72 -38.95 9.95
C ASP A 126 -19.18 -38.29 11.27
N GLY A 127 -19.16 -36.95 11.35
CA GLY A 127 -19.58 -36.22 12.56
C GLY A 127 -18.60 -36.30 13.73
N SER A 128 -17.46 -36.99 13.59
CA SER A 128 -16.36 -37.00 14.56
C SER A 128 -15.46 -35.77 14.41
N ILE A 129 -15.14 -35.11 15.51
CA ILE A 129 -14.19 -33.98 15.53
C ILE A 129 -12.79 -34.58 15.74
N GLN A 130 -12.03 -34.78 14.66
CA GLN A 130 -10.58 -35.03 14.77
C GLN A 130 -9.85 -33.69 14.84
N SER A 131 -9.14 -33.47 15.96
CA SER A 131 -8.30 -32.30 16.17
C SER A 131 -6.97 -32.46 15.43
N HIS A 132 -6.94 -32.09 14.15
CA HIS A 132 -5.68 -31.88 13.45
C HIS A 132 -5.11 -30.51 13.84
N TYR A 133 -3.78 -30.45 13.93
CA TYR A 133 -3.06 -29.20 14.18
C TYR A 133 -2.20 -28.85 12.96
N LYS A 134 -2.23 -27.58 12.55
CA LYS A 134 -1.35 -27.05 11.52
C LYS A 134 -0.31 -26.14 12.19
N TYR A 135 0.96 -26.35 11.91
CA TYR A 135 2.01 -25.42 12.32
C TYR A 135 2.11 -24.24 11.35
N SER A 136 2.18 -23.03 11.89
CA SER A 136 2.42 -21.79 11.16
C SER A 136 3.80 -21.24 11.52
N VAL A 137 4.53 -20.74 10.52
CA VAL A 137 5.85 -20.14 10.76
C VAL A 137 5.67 -18.73 11.33
N MET A 138 6.22 -18.49 12.50
CA MET A 138 6.20 -17.19 13.17
C MET A 138 7.47 -16.40 12.89
N ALA A 139 8.62 -17.07 12.97
CA ALA A 139 9.91 -16.49 12.64
C ALA A 139 10.91 -17.55 12.18
N GLY A 140 11.97 -17.15 11.48
CA GLY A 140 13.06 -18.05 11.12
C GLY A 140 14.16 -17.39 10.31
N THR A 141 15.27 -18.08 10.08
CA THR A 141 16.29 -17.63 9.11
C THR A 141 15.71 -17.74 7.69
N PRO A 142 16.09 -16.85 6.75
CA PRO A 142 15.61 -16.93 5.37
C PRO A 142 15.74 -18.33 4.76
N GLU A 143 16.88 -18.98 5.01
CA GLU A 143 17.22 -20.31 4.51
C GLU A 143 16.32 -21.39 5.12
N LYS A 144 16.08 -21.38 6.45
CA LYS A 144 15.20 -22.36 7.09
C LYS A 144 13.73 -22.18 6.77
N ILE A 145 13.28 -20.95 6.55
CA ILE A 145 11.92 -20.70 6.07
C ILE A 145 11.73 -21.31 4.67
N LEU A 146 12.72 -21.13 3.78
CA LEU A 146 12.69 -21.74 2.44
C LEU A 146 12.73 -23.27 2.50
N GLU A 147 13.64 -23.85 3.29
CA GLU A 147 13.75 -25.30 3.49
C GLU A 147 12.42 -25.90 3.98
N HIS A 148 11.85 -25.33 5.05
CA HIS A 148 10.57 -25.76 5.60
C HIS A 148 9.44 -25.73 4.56
N LEU A 149 9.42 -24.69 3.72
CA LEU A 149 8.43 -24.51 2.67
C LEU A 149 8.56 -25.58 1.59
N LEU A 150 9.79 -25.84 1.12
CA LEU A 150 10.07 -26.86 0.12
C LEU A 150 9.75 -28.27 0.64
N GLU A 151 9.95 -28.54 1.93
CA GLU A 151 9.73 -29.87 2.51
C GLU A 151 8.26 -30.18 2.81
N THR A 152 7.48 -29.20 3.26
CA THR A 152 6.18 -29.45 3.91
C THR A 152 4.95 -28.91 3.17
N ARG A 153 5.13 -28.05 2.16
CA ARG A 153 4.03 -27.28 1.55
C ARG A 153 3.93 -27.36 0.03
N MET A 154 4.83 -28.08 -0.64
CA MET A 154 4.79 -28.23 -2.10
C MET A 154 3.88 -29.36 -2.59
N GLU A 155 3.40 -30.25 -1.72
CA GLU A 155 2.49 -31.32 -2.15
C GLU A 155 1.12 -30.75 -2.55
N LYS A 156 0.68 -31.06 -3.78
CA LYS A 156 -0.59 -30.61 -4.39
C LYS A 156 -1.77 -31.00 -3.50
N THR A 157 -2.16 -30.09 -2.63
CA THR A 157 -3.41 -30.15 -1.89
C THR A 157 -4.35 -29.13 -2.53
N ASP A 158 -5.62 -29.49 -2.73
CA ASP A 158 -6.66 -28.61 -3.28
C ASP A 158 -6.91 -27.33 -2.43
N SER A 159 -6.16 -27.13 -1.34
CA SER A 159 -6.22 -25.97 -0.47
C SER A 159 -5.13 -24.94 -0.81
N TYR A 160 -5.55 -23.71 -1.08
CA TYR A 160 -4.67 -22.55 -1.31
C TYR A 160 -3.71 -22.33 -0.13
N ASP A 161 -2.39 -22.44 -0.34
CA ASP A 161 -1.42 -22.22 0.74
C ASP A 161 -1.03 -20.76 0.90
N HIS A 162 -1.69 -20.09 1.84
CA HIS A 162 -1.37 -18.71 2.21
C HIS A 162 0.07 -18.52 2.69
N PHE A 163 0.75 -19.56 3.18
CA PHE A 163 2.14 -19.45 3.63
C PHE A 163 3.09 -19.32 2.44
N LEU A 164 3.01 -20.22 1.46
CA LEU A 164 3.74 -20.11 0.19
C LEU A 164 3.55 -18.74 -0.45
N GLU A 165 2.30 -18.31 -0.61
CA GLU A 165 2.01 -17.04 -1.23
C GLU A 165 2.60 -15.87 -0.42
N SER A 166 2.56 -15.94 0.92
CA SER A 166 3.20 -14.91 1.78
C SER A 166 4.69 -14.83 1.51
N PHE A 167 5.37 -15.98 1.41
CA PHE A 167 6.79 -16.04 1.11
C PHE A 167 7.07 -15.40 -0.25
N LEU A 168 6.38 -15.85 -1.30
CA LEU A 168 6.57 -15.38 -2.66
C LEU A 168 6.25 -13.89 -2.84
N LEU A 169 5.27 -13.35 -2.11
CA LEU A 169 4.96 -11.93 -2.15
C LEU A 169 5.97 -11.04 -1.40
N THR A 170 6.75 -11.60 -0.47
CA THR A 170 7.54 -10.79 0.47
C THR A 170 9.02 -11.16 0.55
N HIS A 171 9.47 -12.19 -0.16
CA HIS A 171 10.86 -12.66 -0.10
C HIS A 171 11.86 -11.54 -0.40
N VAL A 172 11.54 -10.57 -1.27
CA VAL A 172 12.41 -9.43 -1.58
C VAL A 172 12.85 -8.62 -0.34
N ILE A 173 12.09 -8.68 0.76
CA ILE A 173 12.38 -7.98 2.02
C ILE A 173 13.50 -8.65 2.82
N PHE A 174 13.61 -9.99 2.77
CA PHE A 174 14.50 -10.77 3.64
C PHE A 174 15.43 -11.75 2.91
N MET A 175 15.03 -12.21 1.72
CA MET A 175 15.79 -13.07 0.82
C MET A 175 15.69 -12.54 -0.63
N PRO A 176 16.46 -11.49 -0.98
CA PRO A 176 16.49 -10.96 -2.34
C PRO A 176 16.80 -12.05 -3.39
N THR A 177 16.41 -11.82 -4.65
CA THR A 177 16.62 -12.79 -5.75
C THR A 177 18.07 -13.29 -5.85
N LYS A 178 19.04 -12.40 -5.58
CA LYS A 178 20.48 -12.72 -5.52
C LYS A 178 20.87 -13.75 -4.45
N LYS A 179 20.04 -13.96 -3.42
CA LYS A 179 20.21 -14.99 -2.39
C LYS A 179 19.28 -16.18 -2.60
N LEU A 180 18.03 -15.91 -2.97
CA LEU A 180 17.01 -16.95 -3.18
C LEU A 180 17.38 -17.89 -4.34
N CYS A 181 17.83 -17.36 -5.49
CA CYS A 181 18.17 -18.18 -6.64
C CYS A 181 19.33 -19.16 -6.36
N PRO A 182 20.48 -18.75 -5.77
CA PRO A 182 21.51 -19.70 -5.34
C PRO A 182 21.02 -20.73 -4.32
N ALA A 183 20.17 -20.34 -3.36
CA ALA A 183 19.63 -21.27 -2.37
C ALA A 183 18.74 -22.34 -3.02
N LEU A 184 17.83 -21.95 -3.93
CA LEU A 184 17.01 -22.88 -4.71
C LEU A 184 17.86 -23.83 -5.54
N ARG A 185 18.94 -23.32 -6.14
CA ARG A 185 19.90 -24.16 -6.88
C ARG A 185 20.56 -25.19 -5.96
N MET A 186 21.02 -24.77 -4.78
CA MET A 186 21.59 -25.68 -3.79
C MET A 186 20.58 -26.75 -3.37
N HIS A 187 19.32 -26.40 -3.14
CA HIS A 187 18.27 -27.39 -2.84
C HIS A 187 18.03 -28.34 -4.03
N TYR A 188 18.02 -27.84 -5.26
CA TYR A 188 17.84 -28.69 -6.44
C TYR A 188 19.02 -29.68 -6.63
N GLU A 189 20.25 -29.22 -6.40
CA GLU A 189 21.49 -29.99 -6.53
C GLU A 189 21.81 -30.83 -5.29
N ALA A 190 21.15 -30.58 -4.15
CA ALA A 190 21.29 -31.36 -2.93
C ALA A 190 20.86 -32.80 -3.22
N THR A 191 21.85 -33.63 -3.53
CA THR A 191 21.72 -35.08 -3.51
C THR A 191 21.75 -35.47 -2.05
N ALA A 192 20.68 -36.08 -1.58
CA ALA A 192 20.63 -36.56 -0.23
C ALA A 192 21.84 -37.49 0.01
N GLY A 193 22.65 -37.13 1.00
CA GLY A 193 24.01 -37.63 1.19
C GLY A 193 24.13 -39.10 1.63
N ALA A 194 23.19 -39.97 1.29
CA ALA A 194 23.25 -41.38 1.62
C ALA A 194 23.21 -42.25 0.37
N LYS A 195 24.19 -43.16 0.23
CA LYS A 195 24.25 -44.22 -0.78
C LYS A 195 23.08 -45.23 -0.72
N HIS A 196 21.97 -44.88 -0.05
CA HIS A 196 20.83 -45.74 0.26
C HIS A 196 19.46 -45.02 0.27
N GLU A 197 19.34 -43.80 -0.29
CA GLU A 197 18.01 -43.20 -0.45
C GLU A 197 17.31 -43.65 -1.74
N SER A 198 15.98 -43.81 -1.64
CA SER A 198 15.13 -44.26 -2.74
C SER A 198 15.14 -43.24 -3.89
N HIS A 199 15.23 -43.73 -5.12
CA HIS A 199 15.04 -43.00 -6.38
C HIS A 199 13.89 -41.98 -6.28
N ASP A 200 12.77 -42.40 -5.68
CA ASP A 200 11.55 -41.61 -5.54
C ASP A 200 11.71 -40.34 -4.67
N ILE A 201 12.54 -40.38 -3.63
CA ILE A 201 12.74 -39.24 -2.71
C ILE A 201 13.53 -38.14 -3.42
N THR A 202 14.57 -38.54 -4.18
CA THR A 202 15.39 -37.60 -4.95
C THR A 202 14.57 -36.90 -6.03
N VAL A 203 13.75 -37.66 -6.78
CA VAL A 203 12.85 -37.09 -7.79
C VAL A 203 11.84 -36.15 -7.13
N SER A 204 11.20 -36.57 -6.03
CA SER A 204 10.24 -35.74 -5.30
C SER A 204 10.84 -34.41 -4.86
N HIS A 205 12.03 -34.42 -4.26
CA HIS A 205 12.71 -33.20 -3.81
C HIS A 205 12.98 -32.23 -4.97
N LYS A 206 13.47 -32.74 -6.10
CA LYS A 206 13.71 -31.94 -7.32
C LYS A 206 12.41 -31.35 -7.87
N CYS A 207 11.34 -32.14 -7.96
CA CYS A 207 10.03 -31.67 -8.40
C CYS A 207 9.49 -30.54 -7.51
N ARG A 208 9.67 -30.62 -6.19
CA ARG A 208 9.22 -29.57 -5.25
C ARG A 208 9.90 -28.22 -5.50
N VAL A 209 11.19 -28.21 -5.84
CA VAL A 209 11.89 -26.97 -6.23
C VAL A 209 11.33 -26.41 -7.53
N ILE A 210 11.05 -27.26 -8.52
CA ILE A 210 10.51 -26.81 -9.81
C ILE A 210 9.08 -26.27 -9.63
N GLN A 211 8.27 -26.93 -8.83
CA GLN A 211 6.93 -26.46 -8.48
C GLN A 211 6.97 -25.12 -7.75
N PHE A 212 7.92 -24.92 -6.83
CA PHE A 212 8.14 -23.61 -6.20
C PHE A 212 8.38 -22.52 -7.25
N VAL A 213 9.24 -22.78 -8.22
CA VAL A 213 9.56 -21.83 -9.30
C VAL A 213 8.34 -21.55 -10.18
N GLN A 214 7.51 -22.56 -10.46
CA GLN A 214 6.24 -22.40 -11.17
C GLN A 214 5.27 -21.50 -10.43
N GLU A 215 5.06 -21.73 -9.14
CA GLU A 215 4.20 -20.90 -8.30
C GLU A 215 4.75 -19.46 -8.17
N TRP A 216 6.07 -19.32 -8.08
CA TRP A 216 6.73 -18.01 -8.06
C TRP A 216 6.45 -17.20 -9.34
N GLN A 217 6.57 -17.83 -10.51
CA GLN A 217 6.25 -17.21 -11.80
C GLN A 217 4.76 -16.86 -11.92
N SER A 218 3.88 -17.75 -11.48
CA SER A 218 2.42 -17.53 -11.48
C SER A 218 2.02 -16.32 -10.62
N ILE A 219 2.60 -16.20 -9.42
CA ILE A 219 2.28 -15.13 -8.45
C ILE A 219 2.92 -13.79 -8.82
N SER A 220 4.14 -13.79 -9.35
CA SER A 220 4.89 -12.55 -9.64
C SER A 220 4.70 -12.06 -11.07
N GLY A 221 4.22 -12.90 -11.99
CA GLY A 221 3.91 -12.53 -13.37
C GLY A 221 5.12 -12.00 -14.14
N ASP A 222 4.94 -10.86 -14.83
CA ASP A 222 5.96 -10.27 -15.71
C ASP A 222 7.23 -9.83 -14.94
N GLU A 223 7.10 -9.41 -13.68
CA GLU A 223 8.27 -8.99 -12.87
C GLU A 223 9.28 -10.12 -12.67
N PHE A 224 8.80 -11.36 -12.54
CA PHE A 224 9.65 -12.54 -12.47
C PHE A 224 10.43 -12.74 -13.77
N LEU A 225 9.77 -12.53 -14.92
CA LEU A 225 10.38 -12.68 -16.23
C LEU A 225 11.31 -11.52 -16.59
N GLU A 226 11.20 -10.35 -15.97
CA GLU A 226 12.05 -9.19 -16.22
C GLU A 226 13.36 -9.20 -15.38
N ASP A 227 13.43 -9.92 -14.26
CA ASP A 227 14.63 -9.97 -13.41
C ASP A 227 15.78 -10.76 -14.08
N ASN A 228 16.94 -10.13 -14.26
CA ASN A 228 18.11 -10.75 -14.89
C ASN A 228 18.71 -11.88 -14.05
N THR A 229 18.64 -11.79 -12.72
CA THR A 229 19.11 -12.82 -11.78
C THR A 229 18.29 -14.08 -11.93
N ILE A 230 16.95 -13.93 -11.99
CA ILE A 230 16.03 -15.05 -12.18
C ILE A 230 16.26 -15.70 -13.54
N SER A 231 16.47 -14.91 -14.61
CA SER A 231 16.76 -15.50 -15.92
C SER A 231 18.10 -16.24 -15.99
N ALA A 232 19.14 -15.77 -15.31
CA ALA A 232 20.38 -16.51 -15.22
C ALA A 232 20.15 -17.85 -14.50
N PHE A 233 19.43 -17.81 -13.37
CA PHE A 233 19.05 -19.00 -12.61
C PHE A 233 18.22 -20.00 -13.43
N LEU A 234 17.20 -19.56 -14.17
CA LEU A 234 16.38 -20.45 -15.00
C LEU A 234 17.21 -21.20 -16.05
N LYS A 235 18.22 -20.55 -16.64
CA LYS A 235 19.14 -21.19 -17.59
C LYS A 235 20.02 -22.23 -16.92
N GLU A 236 20.53 -21.94 -15.72
CA GLU A 236 21.32 -22.90 -14.93
C GLU A 236 20.47 -24.09 -14.50
N LEU A 237 19.24 -23.84 -14.02
CA LEU A 237 18.29 -24.88 -13.63
C LEU A 237 17.90 -25.76 -14.82
N HIS A 238 17.65 -25.17 -15.99
CA HIS A 238 17.39 -25.90 -17.23
C HIS A 238 18.53 -26.85 -17.60
N GLN A 239 19.79 -26.39 -17.50
CA GLN A 239 20.96 -27.23 -17.75
C GLN A 239 21.09 -28.37 -16.75
N ALA A 240 20.83 -28.12 -15.47
CA ALA A 240 20.85 -29.15 -14.42
C ALA A 240 19.75 -30.20 -14.66
N LEU A 241 18.53 -29.74 -14.91
CA LEU A 241 17.37 -30.59 -15.19
C LEU A 241 17.55 -31.44 -16.45
N THR A 242 18.14 -30.88 -17.51
CA THR A 242 18.47 -31.63 -18.73
C THR A 242 19.44 -32.78 -18.46
N ARG A 243 20.44 -32.58 -17.59
CA ARG A 243 21.35 -33.65 -17.18
C ARG A 243 20.62 -34.72 -16.38
N ASP A 244 19.81 -34.30 -15.41
CA ASP A 244 19.07 -35.19 -14.52
C ASP A 244 18.00 -36.00 -15.27
N CYS A 245 17.40 -35.47 -16.34
CA CYS A 245 16.43 -36.20 -17.18
C CYS A 245 16.99 -37.47 -17.85
N VAL A 246 18.33 -37.60 -17.93
CA VAL A 246 18.98 -38.83 -18.42
C VAL A 246 18.84 -39.96 -17.39
N GLU A 247 18.96 -39.63 -16.10
CA GLU A 247 18.89 -40.57 -14.99
C GLU A 247 17.46 -40.74 -14.45
N TYR A 248 16.67 -39.67 -14.51
CA TYR A 248 15.30 -39.57 -13.98
C TYR A 248 14.32 -39.12 -15.08
N PRO A 249 13.78 -40.06 -15.90
CA PRO A 249 12.86 -39.73 -17.01
C PRO A 249 11.57 -39.02 -16.59
N GLU A 250 11.15 -39.13 -15.33
CA GLU A 250 9.96 -38.53 -14.74
C GLU A 250 10.01 -36.99 -14.78
N LEU A 251 11.22 -36.42 -14.73
CA LEU A 251 11.46 -34.97 -14.73
C LEU A 251 11.25 -34.30 -16.11
N LYS A 252 10.96 -35.05 -17.17
CA LYS A 252 10.78 -34.50 -18.53
C LYS A 252 9.64 -33.49 -18.62
N ASN A 253 8.54 -33.69 -17.90
CA ASN A 253 7.44 -32.73 -17.88
C ASN A 253 7.87 -31.41 -17.25
N ASP A 254 8.65 -31.47 -16.18
CA ASP A 254 9.17 -30.29 -15.51
C ASP A 254 10.17 -29.52 -16.39
N LEU A 255 10.95 -30.24 -17.21
CA LEU A 255 11.85 -29.63 -18.20
C LEU A 255 11.09 -28.75 -19.20
N ILE A 256 9.97 -29.26 -19.74
CA ILE A 256 9.10 -28.52 -20.67
C ILE A 256 8.58 -27.24 -20.00
N VAL A 257 8.24 -27.30 -18.71
CA VAL A 257 7.71 -26.14 -17.98
C VAL A 257 8.79 -25.05 -17.84
N ILE A 258 10.02 -25.41 -17.47
CA ILE A 258 11.13 -24.45 -17.39
C ILE A 258 11.49 -23.90 -18.78
N GLU A 259 11.50 -24.73 -19.83
CA GLU A 259 11.70 -24.29 -21.21
C GLU A 259 10.65 -23.26 -21.64
N HIS A 260 9.39 -23.53 -21.32
CA HIS A 260 8.29 -22.60 -21.61
C HIS A 260 8.48 -21.25 -20.91
N MET A 261 8.92 -21.21 -19.64
CA MET A 261 9.22 -19.95 -18.95
C MET A 261 10.35 -19.17 -19.61
N ILE A 262 11.41 -19.84 -20.05
CA ILE A 262 12.53 -19.21 -20.75
C ILE A 262 12.06 -18.66 -22.11
N GLN A 263 11.22 -19.40 -22.83
CA GLN A 263 10.65 -18.98 -24.11
C GLN A 263 9.69 -17.80 -23.97
N LEU A 264 8.83 -17.81 -22.94
CA LEU A 264 7.92 -16.69 -22.61
C LEU A 264 8.69 -15.38 -22.43
N ARG A 265 9.83 -15.41 -21.73
CA ARG A 265 10.72 -14.25 -21.63
C ARG A 265 11.26 -13.85 -22.99
N ALA A 266 11.75 -14.80 -23.79
CA ALA A 266 12.28 -14.51 -25.12
C ALA A 266 11.22 -13.86 -26.03
N SER A 267 9.96 -14.29 -25.98
CA SER A 267 8.86 -13.63 -26.70
C SER A 267 8.54 -12.23 -26.18
N ASN A 268 8.59 -12.02 -24.86
CA ASN A 268 8.40 -10.70 -24.25
C ASN A 268 9.55 -9.71 -24.58
N VAL A 269 10.74 -10.24 -24.88
CA VAL A 269 11.92 -9.44 -25.30
C VAL A 269 11.98 -9.26 -26.83
N CYS A 270 11.57 -10.26 -27.61
CA CYS A 270 11.57 -10.28 -29.08
C CYS A 270 10.35 -9.63 -29.74
N THR A 271 9.49 -8.92 -29.00
CA THR A 271 8.56 -7.98 -29.65
C THR A 271 9.35 -6.88 -30.32
N ASP A 272 9.58 -7.10 -31.62
CA ASP A 272 10.22 -6.23 -32.59
C ASP A 272 9.85 -4.75 -32.34
N PRO A 273 10.79 -3.88 -31.89
CA PRO A 273 10.49 -2.46 -31.72
C PRO A 273 10.07 -1.80 -33.04
N ALA A 274 10.33 -2.45 -34.19
CA ALA A 274 9.91 -2.04 -35.51
C ALA A 274 8.43 -2.31 -35.83
N LYS A 275 7.77 -3.32 -35.24
CA LYS A 275 6.32 -3.56 -35.47
C LYS A 275 5.40 -2.73 -34.57
N TYR A 276 5.96 -2.14 -33.52
CA TYR A 276 5.37 -1.04 -32.75
C TYR A 276 6.09 0.30 -33.00
N SER A 277 6.77 0.45 -34.14
CA SER A 277 7.35 1.72 -34.59
C SER A 277 6.30 2.67 -35.18
N VAL A 278 5.16 2.81 -34.51
CA VAL A 278 4.55 4.15 -34.53
C VAL A 278 5.58 5.00 -33.81
N LYS A 279 6.14 6.00 -34.51
CA LYS A 279 7.02 7.03 -33.93
C LYS A 279 6.52 7.39 -32.53
N LYS A 280 7.04 6.71 -31.49
CA LYS A 280 6.79 7.05 -30.10
C LYS A 280 7.57 8.33 -29.92
N ARG A 281 6.91 9.46 -30.20
CA ARG A 281 7.11 10.64 -29.37
C ARG A 281 6.78 10.14 -27.97
N LEU A 282 7.87 9.78 -27.30
CA LEU A 282 7.94 9.38 -25.91
C LEU A 282 7.16 10.40 -25.10
N THR A 283 6.35 9.89 -24.17
CA THR A 283 5.76 10.67 -23.09
C THR A 283 5.26 12.07 -23.50
N PRO A 284 4.02 12.21 -24.01
CA PRO A 284 3.25 13.35 -23.60
C PRO A 284 2.88 13.09 -22.13
N ASN A 285 3.71 13.65 -21.25
CA ASN A 285 3.30 14.30 -20.02
C ASN A 285 3.11 13.38 -18.78
N VAL A 286 4.02 13.30 -17.80
CA VAL A 286 4.48 14.38 -16.90
C VAL A 286 4.71 15.73 -17.60
N THR A 287 3.67 16.53 -17.74
CA THR A 287 3.81 17.98 -17.95
C THR A 287 3.42 18.65 -16.64
N LEU A 288 4.19 19.53 -16.01
CA LEU A 288 5.41 20.27 -16.39
C LEU A 288 5.41 21.08 -17.70
N ALA A 289 4.26 21.20 -18.36
CA ALA A 289 3.94 22.22 -19.35
C ALA A 289 2.41 22.32 -19.45
N ARG A 290 1.86 23.33 -18.79
CA ARG A 290 0.64 23.97 -19.27
C ARG A 290 1.00 24.77 -20.53
N LYS A 291 -0.01 24.93 -21.40
CA LYS A 291 -0.11 25.92 -22.48
C LYS A 291 1.19 26.21 -23.27
N GLY A 292 1.33 25.53 -24.40
CA GLY A 292 2.22 25.96 -25.47
C GLY A 292 1.97 25.16 -26.74
N SER A 293 1.44 25.84 -27.77
CA SER A 293 1.32 25.44 -29.18
C SER A 293 0.44 24.24 -29.56
N ASN A 294 -0.59 24.57 -30.36
CA ASN A 294 -1.31 23.73 -31.33
C ASN A 294 -0.64 22.40 -31.71
N GLU A 295 -1.15 21.27 -31.21
CA GLU A 295 -1.04 19.98 -31.92
C GLU A 295 -2.38 19.24 -31.84
N ASN A 296 -3.26 19.53 -32.81
CA ASN A 296 -4.39 18.70 -33.19
C ASN A 296 -3.87 17.41 -33.85
N LEU A 297 -3.63 16.31 -33.13
CA LEU A 297 -3.40 15.01 -33.76
C LEU A 297 -3.95 13.83 -32.93
N ILE A 298 -5.15 13.43 -33.33
CA ILE A 298 -6.01 12.30 -32.94
C ILE A 298 -5.34 10.96 -33.26
N ASP A 299 -5.19 10.08 -32.27
CA ASP A 299 -5.10 8.61 -32.43
C ASP A 299 -5.43 7.94 -31.08
N ASP A 300 -6.38 7.00 -31.07
CA ASP A 300 -6.85 6.29 -29.87
C ASP A 300 -5.77 5.36 -29.29
N SER A 301 -4.78 4.99 -30.12
CA SER A 301 -3.58 4.24 -29.70
C SER A 301 -2.68 5.02 -28.73
N LYS A 302 -2.72 6.36 -28.75
CA LYS A 302 -1.93 7.23 -27.85
C LYS A 302 -2.45 7.24 -26.40
N PHE A 303 -3.67 6.76 -26.17
CA PHE A 303 -4.27 6.80 -24.83
C PHE A 303 -4.08 5.51 -24.03
N ARG A 304 -3.80 4.36 -24.66
CA ARG A 304 -3.51 3.14 -23.88
C ARG A 304 -2.11 3.24 -23.28
N ARG A 305 -2.05 3.46 -21.97
CA ARG A 305 -0.80 3.39 -21.21
C ARG A 305 -0.55 1.93 -20.83
N GLY A 306 0.56 1.37 -21.29
CA GLY A 306 1.15 0.21 -20.62
C GLY A 306 1.82 0.64 -19.32
N PRO A 307 2.18 -0.31 -18.44
CA PRO A 307 2.96 -0.01 -17.25
C PRO A 307 4.26 0.72 -17.61
N ILE A 308 4.63 1.71 -16.81
CA ILE A 308 5.91 2.40 -16.94
C ILE A 308 7.01 1.43 -16.53
N LYS A 309 7.97 1.23 -17.42
CA LYS A 309 9.10 0.31 -17.23
C LYS A 309 10.36 1.06 -16.84
N ALA A 310 11.27 0.33 -16.18
CA ALA A 310 12.55 0.87 -15.72
C ALA A 310 13.44 1.35 -16.88
N THR A 311 13.29 0.75 -18.05
CA THR A 311 14.01 1.10 -19.28
C THR A 311 13.39 2.26 -20.05
N ASP A 312 12.21 2.74 -19.63
CA ASP A 312 11.59 3.89 -20.28
C ASP A 312 12.42 5.15 -19.98
N GLU A 313 12.44 6.07 -20.95
CA GLU A 313 13.08 7.36 -20.79
C GLU A 313 12.04 8.43 -20.49
N THR A 314 12.40 9.35 -19.60
CA THR A 314 11.60 10.52 -19.24
C THR A 314 12.29 11.79 -19.70
N ILE A 315 11.47 12.74 -20.17
CA ILE A 315 11.90 14.07 -20.58
C ILE A 315 11.29 15.07 -19.62
N PHE A 316 12.12 15.85 -18.94
CA PHE A 316 11.66 16.84 -17.97
C PHE A 316 12.59 18.05 -17.93
N ARG A 317 12.07 19.14 -17.35
CA ARG A 317 12.80 20.40 -17.16
C ARG A 317 13.35 20.49 -15.74
N VAL A 318 14.60 20.93 -15.62
CA VAL A 318 15.24 21.30 -14.35
C VAL A 318 15.50 22.79 -14.39
N TYR A 319 14.90 23.51 -13.45
CA TYR A 319 14.92 24.97 -13.39
C TYR A 319 16.03 25.49 -12.48
N CYS A 320 16.49 26.70 -12.73
CA CYS A 320 17.38 27.47 -11.87
C CYS A 320 16.59 28.49 -11.03
N ALA A 321 17.25 29.14 -10.08
CA ALA A 321 16.62 30.17 -9.23
C ALA A 321 16.08 31.38 -10.03
N ASP A 322 16.68 31.69 -11.19
CA ASP A 322 16.25 32.73 -12.12
C ASP A 322 15.14 32.29 -13.10
N HIS A 323 14.61 31.07 -12.92
CA HIS A 323 13.59 30.41 -13.73
C HIS A 323 14.03 30.05 -15.15
N SER A 324 15.32 30.19 -15.48
CA SER A 324 15.91 29.50 -16.63
C SER A 324 15.86 27.97 -16.41
N TYR A 325 15.94 27.18 -17.48
CA TYR A 325 15.90 25.72 -17.35
C TYR A 325 16.70 25.01 -18.43
N CYS A 326 17.09 23.78 -18.12
CA CYS A 326 17.54 22.80 -19.10
C CYS A 326 16.53 21.66 -19.22
N THR A 327 16.50 21.03 -20.40
CA THR A 327 15.72 19.81 -20.62
C THR A 327 16.66 18.60 -20.56
N LEU A 328 16.31 17.64 -19.72
CA LEU A 328 17.00 16.36 -19.64
C LEU A 328 16.14 15.25 -20.23
N ARG A 329 16.81 14.24 -20.78
CA ARG A 329 16.22 12.98 -21.24
C ARG A 329 17.03 11.87 -20.62
N VAL A 330 16.46 11.16 -19.66
CA VAL A 330 17.16 10.14 -18.88
C VAL A 330 16.27 8.92 -18.64
N PRO A 331 16.84 7.72 -18.46
CA PRO A 331 16.08 6.55 -18.03
C PRO A 331 15.36 6.79 -16.70
N MET A 332 14.22 6.13 -16.48
CA MET A 332 13.44 6.25 -15.23
C MET A 332 14.20 5.78 -13.97
N THR A 333 15.21 4.95 -14.13
CA THR A 333 16.10 4.46 -13.07
C THR A 333 17.28 5.38 -12.76
N THR A 334 17.32 6.57 -13.34
CA THR A 334 18.41 7.53 -13.11
C THR A 334 18.37 8.06 -11.69
N THR A 335 19.52 8.06 -11.02
CA THR A 335 19.68 8.63 -9.67
C THR A 335 19.73 10.15 -9.71
N VAL A 336 19.40 10.78 -8.58
CA VAL A 336 19.51 12.23 -8.42
C VAL A 336 20.93 12.73 -8.64
N SER A 337 21.95 12.01 -8.18
CA SER A 337 23.37 12.36 -8.45
C SER A 337 23.67 12.50 -9.94
N HIS A 338 23.14 11.59 -10.76
CA HIS A 338 23.32 11.66 -12.20
C HIS A 338 22.50 12.77 -12.85
N ILE A 339 21.30 13.05 -12.35
CA ILE A 339 20.48 14.19 -12.79
C ILE A 339 21.21 15.51 -12.50
N ILE A 340 21.79 15.66 -11.30
CA ILE A 340 22.59 16.83 -10.91
C ILE A 340 23.77 16.98 -11.86
N ALA A 341 24.55 15.93 -12.09
CA ALA A 341 25.72 15.97 -12.97
C ALA A 341 25.36 16.41 -14.40
N GLN A 342 24.31 15.83 -15.00
CA GLN A 342 23.88 16.20 -16.35
C GLN A 342 23.32 17.64 -16.43
N ALA A 343 22.56 18.07 -15.42
CA ALA A 343 22.04 19.44 -15.40
C ALA A 343 23.13 20.47 -15.13
N GLN A 344 24.09 20.17 -14.25
CA GLN A 344 25.26 21.01 -13.97
C GLN A 344 26.06 21.28 -15.24
N GLU A 345 26.36 20.24 -16.03
CA GLU A 345 27.06 20.36 -17.31
C GLU A 345 26.31 21.26 -18.29
N LYS A 346 24.99 21.03 -18.46
CA LYS A 346 24.18 21.81 -19.41
C LYS A 346 23.95 23.26 -19.01
N LEU A 347 23.87 23.54 -17.71
CA LEU A 347 23.59 24.87 -17.16
C LEU A 347 24.86 25.64 -16.83
N SER A 348 26.04 25.00 -16.91
CA SER A 348 27.34 25.59 -16.55
C SER A 348 27.34 26.20 -15.14
N LEU A 349 26.71 25.48 -14.19
CA LEU A 349 26.62 25.90 -12.78
C LEU A 349 27.88 25.48 -11.99
N GLY A 350 28.15 26.18 -10.89
CA GLY A 350 29.27 25.91 -9.98
C GLY A 350 29.14 24.60 -9.17
N GLU A 351 29.93 24.48 -8.11
CA GLU A 351 29.93 23.31 -7.21
C GLU A 351 28.88 23.44 -6.07
N ASP A 352 28.72 22.40 -5.25
CA ASP A 352 27.75 22.29 -4.13
C ASP A 352 26.27 22.54 -4.52
N LEU A 353 25.85 21.88 -5.60
CA LEU A 353 24.48 21.93 -6.09
C LEU A 353 23.57 20.93 -5.39
N VAL A 354 22.34 21.35 -5.14
CA VAL A 354 21.27 20.49 -4.62
C VAL A 354 20.08 20.49 -5.56
N LEU A 355 19.47 19.32 -5.71
CA LEU A 355 18.22 19.15 -6.45
C LEU A 355 17.05 19.15 -5.46
N CYS A 356 16.04 19.99 -5.71
CA CYS A 356 14.84 20.05 -4.90
C CYS A 356 13.56 20.10 -5.74
N GLU A 357 12.46 19.65 -5.15
CA GLU A 357 11.13 20.00 -5.61
C GLU A 357 10.72 21.32 -4.96
N VAL A 358 10.24 22.26 -5.76
CA VAL A 358 9.54 23.46 -5.30
C VAL A 358 8.05 23.28 -5.59
N LYS A 359 7.22 23.26 -4.55
CA LYS A 359 5.76 23.15 -4.64
C LYS A 359 5.12 24.50 -4.97
N SER A 360 3.86 24.48 -5.42
CA SER A 360 3.08 25.70 -5.72
C SER A 360 2.88 26.62 -4.51
N ASN A 361 2.95 26.09 -3.29
CA ASN A 361 2.87 26.86 -2.05
C ASN A 361 4.22 27.48 -1.60
N GLY A 362 5.31 27.25 -2.34
CA GLY A 362 6.65 27.72 -2.02
C GLY A 362 7.48 26.79 -1.13
N GLU A 363 6.93 25.66 -0.67
CA GLU A 363 7.70 24.67 0.08
C GLU A 363 8.75 24.00 -0.81
N ARG A 364 9.96 23.81 -0.27
CA ARG A 364 11.07 23.17 -0.97
C ARG A 364 11.41 21.83 -0.31
N ILE A 365 11.44 20.75 -1.09
CA ILE A 365 11.80 19.41 -0.63
C ILE A 365 13.09 19.00 -1.30
N LEU A 366 14.13 18.76 -0.51
CA LEU A 366 15.42 18.28 -1.02
C LEU A 366 15.36 16.78 -1.32
N PHE A 367 15.93 16.40 -2.46
CA PHE A 367 16.17 15.00 -2.78
C PHE A 367 17.56 14.55 -2.33
N ARG A 368 17.67 13.27 -1.98
CA ARG A 368 18.96 12.63 -1.70
C ARG A 368 19.57 12.15 -3.01
N GLU A 369 20.90 12.13 -3.07
CA GLU A 369 21.64 11.73 -4.28
C GLU A 369 21.29 10.34 -4.82
N ASN A 370 20.93 9.42 -3.93
CA ASN A 370 20.56 8.04 -4.27
C ASN A 370 19.06 7.84 -4.54
N ASP A 371 18.25 8.89 -4.49
CA ASP A 371 16.82 8.78 -4.79
C ASP A 371 16.59 8.44 -6.28
N LEU A 372 15.51 7.69 -6.53
CA LEU A 372 15.14 7.15 -7.84
C LEU A 372 13.71 7.54 -8.20
N GLY A 373 13.43 7.72 -9.50
CA GLY A 373 12.08 7.95 -10.01
C GLY A 373 11.43 9.26 -9.54
N ILE A 374 12.24 10.26 -9.15
CA ILE A 374 11.77 11.50 -8.51
C ILE A 374 10.76 12.32 -9.35
N VAL A 375 10.81 12.18 -10.68
CA VAL A 375 9.95 12.92 -11.62
C VAL A 375 8.48 12.55 -11.45
N ASN A 376 8.19 11.28 -11.11
CA ASN A 376 6.83 10.79 -10.95
C ASN A 376 6.28 11.04 -9.55
N SER A 377 7.16 11.20 -8.56
CA SER A 377 6.79 11.47 -7.16
C SER A 377 6.53 12.95 -6.85
N LEU A 378 6.69 13.85 -7.83
CA LEU A 378 6.39 15.27 -7.64
C LEU A 378 4.92 15.50 -7.28
N SER A 379 4.66 16.54 -6.49
CA SER A 379 3.33 17.09 -6.28
C SER A 379 2.68 17.55 -7.59
N LEU A 380 1.37 17.78 -7.57
CA LEU A 380 0.58 18.02 -8.78
C LEU A 380 1.14 19.15 -9.64
N ASN A 381 1.46 20.29 -9.03
CA ASN A 381 2.12 21.41 -9.69
C ASN A 381 3.56 21.61 -9.23
N GLY A 382 4.21 20.61 -8.61
CA GLY A 382 5.62 20.66 -8.22
C GLY A 382 6.56 20.81 -9.41
N ARG A 383 7.75 21.38 -9.18
CA ARG A 383 8.78 21.63 -10.21
C ARG A 383 10.15 21.28 -9.66
N LEU A 384 11.03 20.74 -10.51
CA LEU A 384 12.41 20.42 -10.14
C LEU A 384 13.31 21.64 -10.32
N PHE A 385 14.06 21.96 -9.28
CA PHE A 385 15.04 23.05 -9.28
C PHE A 385 16.43 22.53 -8.90
N LEU A 386 17.44 23.02 -9.61
CA LEU A 386 18.85 22.85 -9.30
C LEU A 386 19.41 24.20 -8.86
N THR A 387 19.97 24.25 -7.66
CA THR A 387 20.48 25.49 -7.07
C THR A 387 21.67 25.20 -6.16
N PRO A 388 22.62 26.13 -5.99
CA PRO A 388 23.59 26.06 -4.91
C PRO A 388 22.90 25.96 -3.55
N ARG A 389 23.46 25.19 -2.62
CA ARG A 389 22.86 24.97 -1.29
C ARG A 389 22.58 26.28 -0.54
N GLU A 390 23.47 27.27 -0.68
CA GLU A 390 23.35 28.61 -0.08
C GLU A 390 22.18 29.44 -0.64
N HIS A 391 21.71 29.16 -1.86
CA HIS A 391 20.63 29.88 -2.53
C HIS A 391 19.28 29.19 -2.44
N LEU A 392 19.18 28.08 -1.68
CA LEU A 392 17.95 27.30 -1.57
C LEU A 392 16.74 28.12 -1.09
N ASP A 393 16.96 29.04 -0.15
CA ASP A 393 15.89 29.87 0.41
C ASP A 393 15.36 30.92 -0.57
N ALA A 394 16.16 31.30 -1.57
CA ALA A 394 15.81 32.28 -2.58
C ALA A 394 14.97 31.69 -3.73
N VAL A 395 14.89 30.35 -3.86
CA VAL A 395 14.15 29.72 -4.96
C VAL A 395 12.64 29.90 -4.77
N THR A 396 11.97 30.51 -5.74
CA THR A 396 10.52 30.75 -5.73
C THR A 396 9.79 29.87 -6.73
N PRO A 397 8.49 29.58 -6.50
CA PRO A 397 7.65 28.90 -7.49
C PRO A 397 7.59 29.67 -8.82
N LEU A 398 7.41 28.93 -9.91
CA LEU A 398 7.13 29.49 -11.24
C LEU A 398 5.68 29.99 -11.31
N PRO A 399 5.38 31.04 -12.11
CA PRO A 399 4.02 31.50 -12.31
C PRO A 399 3.06 30.39 -12.77
N GLU A 400 3.51 29.52 -13.67
CA GLU A 400 2.71 28.39 -14.19
C GLU A 400 2.30 27.35 -13.13
N GLN A 401 2.93 27.33 -11.95
CA GLN A 401 2.52 26.47 -10.84
C GLN A 401 1.23 26.95 -10.17
N ASP A 402 0.88 28.23 -10.31
CA ASP A 402 -0.33 28.85 -9.75
C ASP A 402 -1.32 29.32 -10.86
N ASP A 403 -0.87 29.40 -12.11
CA ASP A 403 -1.62 30.05 -13.20
C ASP A 403 -2.71 29.15 -13.83
N ILE A 404 -3.91 29.12 -13.22
CA ILE A 404 -5.17 28.72 -13.91
C ILE A 404 -6.01 29.97 -14.15
N LEU A 405 -5.86 30.55 -15.34
CA LEU A 405 -6.52 31.79 -15.73
C LEU A 405 -8.05 31.66 -15.94
N SER A 406 -8.59 30.45 -16.10
CA SER A 406 -10.04 30.23 -16.31
C SER A 406 -10.47 28.79 -16.01
N GLY A 407 -11.59 28.61 -15.30
CA GLY A 407 -12.18 27.28 -15.04
C GLY A 407 -12.77 26.62 -16.29
N THR A 408 -12.95 25.30 -16.26
CA THR A 408 -13.49 24.51 -17.38
C THR A 408 -14.97 24.13 -17.22
N ALA A 409 -15.66 24.79 -16.28
CA ALA A 409 -17.06 24.54 -15.92
C ALA A 409 -18.03 24.47 -17.13
N SER A 410 -17.85 25.28 -18.17
CA SER A 410 -18.69 25.23 -19.38
C SER A 410 -18.55 23.92 -20.16
N SER A 411 -17.34 23.39 -20.26
CA SER A 411 -17.09 22.05 -20.82
C SER A 411 -17.67 20.96 -19.94
N LEU A 412 -17.59 21.13 -18.61
CA LEU A 412 -18.10 20.16 -17.65
C LEU A 412 -19.64 20.13 -17.62
N GLU A 413 -20.32 21.27 -17.79
CA GLU A 413 -21.78 21.36 -17.85
C GLU A 413 -22.37 20.49 -18.96
N LEU A 414 -21.71 20.40 -20.12
CA LEU A 414 -22.18 19.69 -21.32
C LEU A 414 -22.05 18.16 -21.26
N VAL A 415 -21.28 17.60 -20.32
CA VAL A 415 -21.02 16.15 -20.22
C VAL A 415 -21.88 15.53 -19.12
N GLY A 416 -22.46 14.34 -19.34
CA GLY A 416 -23.26 13.67 -18.29
C GLY A 416 -22.42 13.27 -17.06
N SER A 417 -23.00 13.29 -15.86
CA SER A 417 -22.28 12.82 -14.65
C SER A 417 -21.92 11.33 -14.73
N GLN A 418 -22.78 10.50 -15.32
CA GLN A 418 -22.52 9.07 -15.53
C GLN A 418 -21.41 8.84 -16.57
N GLU A 419 -21.42 9.62 -17.65
CA GLU A 419 -20.39 9.59 -18.70
C GLU A 419 -19.00 9.97 -18.16
N LEU A 420 -18.93 11.02 -17.34
CA LEU A 420 -17.70 11.37 -16.62
C LEU A 420 -17.25 10.24 -15.69
N ALA A 421 -18.16 9.66 -14.90
CA ALA A 421 -17.85 8.56 -13.99
C ALA A 421 -17.29 7.34 -14.74
N TYR A 422 -17.88 7.02 -15.89
CA TYR A 422 -17.44 5.92 -16.75
C TYR A 422 -16.00 6.16 -17.22
N HIS A 423 -15.72 7.29 -17.86
CA HIS A 423 -14.38 7.58 -18.38
C HIS A 423 -13.33 7.75 -17.28
N MET A 424 -13.71 8.30 -16.11
CA MET A 424 -12.84 8.33 -14.93
C MET A 424 -12.50 6.93 -14.44
N THR A 425 -13.50 6.04 -14.34
CA THR A 425 -13.29 4.68 -13.85
C THR A 425 -12.45 3.84 -14.81
N ILE A 426 -12.65 3.97 -16.12
CA ILE A 426 -11.77 3.32 -17.11
C ILE A 426 -10.33 3.82 -16.95
N TYR A 427 -10.10 5.12 -16.82
CA TYR A 427 -8.75 5.66 -16.69
C TYR A 427 -8.09 5.27 -15.36
N ASP A 428 -8.83 5.36 -14.25
CA ASP A 428 -8.32 4.97 -12.94
C ASP A 428 -8.02 3.46 -12.89
N TRP A 429 -8.80 2.63 -13.61
CA TRP A 429 -8.53 1.19 -13.75
C TRP A 429 -7.25 0.90 -14.52
N GLU A 430 -7.01 1.61 -15.63
CA GLU A 430 -5.75 1.52 -16.38
C GLU A 430 -4.55 1.86 -15.48
N LEU A 431 -4.64 2.93 -14.69
CA LEU A 431 -3.58 3.30 -13.75
C LEU A 431 -3.41 2.24 -12.65
N PHE A 432 -4.50 1.77 -12.05
CA PHE A 432 -4.47 0.79 -10.96
C PHE A 432 -3.91 -0.56 -11.40
N THR A 433 -4.35 -1.08 -12.55
CA THR A 433 -3.85 -2.34 -13.11
C THR A 433 -2.40 -2.26 -13.56
N SER A 434 -1.92 -1.05 -13.90
CA SER A 434 -0.51 -0.81 -14.21
C SER A 434 0.40 -0.84 -12.99
N VAL A 435 -0.14 -0.80 -11.76
CA VAL A 435 0.67 -0.84 -10.52
C VAL A 435 1.12 -2.26 -10.22
N PRO A 436 2.42 -2.57 -10.30
CA PRO A 436 2.97 -3.84 -9.86
C PRO A 436 2.92 -3.96 -8.33
N GLU A 437 2.74 -5.16 -7.79
CA GLU A 437 2.48 -5.34 -6.34
C GLU A 437 3.70 -5.01 -5.50
N TYR A 438 4.90 -5.29 -6.03
CA TYR A 438 6.14 -4.98 -5.34
C TYR A 438 6.40 -3.47 -5.21
N GLU A 439 5.81 -2.62 -6.06
CA GLU A 439 5.92 -1.16 -5.89
C GLU A 439 5.37 -0.70 -4.53
N LEU A 440 4.36 -1.38 -3.98
CA LEU A 440 3.85 -1.09 -2.64
C LEU A 440 4.88 -1.43 -1.55
N ILE A 441 5.61 -2.53 -1.72
CA ILE A 441 6.71 -2.91 -0.80
C ILE A 441 7.82 -1.87 -0.89
N TYR A 442 8.28 -1.55 -2.10
CA TYR A 442 9.38 -0.60 -2.30
C TYR A 442 9.04 0.79 -1.75
N GLN A 443 7.79 1.22 -1.89
CA GLN A 443 7.32 2.49 -1.34
C GLN A 443 7.34 2.48 0.20
N VAL A 444 6.88 1.41 0.84
CA VAL A 444 6.75 1.34 2.30
C VAL A 444 8.09 1.06 3.00
N PHE A 445 8.89 0.16 2.45
CA PHE A 445 10.17 -0.25 3.06
C PHE A 445 11.34 0.66 2.67
N GLY A 446 11.14 1.49 1.63
CA GLY A 446 12.06 2.50 1.13
C GLY A 446 12.73 2.10 -0.19
N ARG A 447 12.47 2.90 -1.25
CA ARG A 447 12.92 2.65 -2.64
C ARG A 447 14.43 2.39 -2.76
N TYR A 448 15.21 3.17 -2.01
CA TYR A 448 16.68 3.10 -2.01
C TYR A 448 17.21 1.73 -1.57
N LYS A 449 16.52 1.01 -0.68
CA LYS A 449 16.96 -0.32 -0.21
C LYS A 449 16.90 -1.37 -1.31
N PHE A 450 15.99 -1.20 -2.26
CA PHE A 450 15.77 -2.14 -3.35
C PHE A 450 16.39 -1.67 -4.67
N ALA A 451 16.76 -0.39 -4.76
CA ALA A 451 17.14 0.27 -6.00
C ALA A 451 16.07 0.08 -7.11
N LYS A 452 14.79 0.18 -6.71
CA LYS A 452 13.62 0.02 -7.59
C LYS A 452 12.75 1.28 -7.54
N MET A 453 12.20 1.63 -8.69
CA MET A 453 11.24 2.74 -8.82
C MET A 453 9.82 2.29 -8.44
N THR A 454 8.95 3.26 -8.16
CA THR A 454 7.51 3.04 -7.89
C THR A 454 6.64 3.96 -8.74
N ALA A 455 7.03 4.09 -10.01
CA ALA A 455 6.48 5.06 -10.95
C ALA A 455 4.97 4.93 -11.16
N ASN A 456 4.45 3.69 -11.23
CA ASN A 456 3.05 3.45 -11.51
C ASN A 456 2.19 3.73 -10.28
N LEU A 457 2.65 3.30 -9.09
CA LEU A 457 2.03 3.60 -7.82
C LEU A 457 1.99 5.12 -7.57
N ASP A 458 3.10 5.82 -7.83
CA ASP A 458 3.19 7.27 -7.66
C ASP A 458 2.16 8.01 -8.51
N LEU A 459 2.03 7.63 -9.78
CA LEU A 459 1.02 8.21 -10.66
C LEU A 459 -0.40 7.93 -10.20
N PHE A 460 -0.68 6.71 -9.72
CA PHE A 460 -2.02 6.37 -9.24
C PHE A 460 -2.38 7.09 -7.93
N LEU A 461 -1.44 7.24 -7.01
CA LEU A 461 -1.64 8.04 -5.79
C LEU A 461 -1.74 9.54 -6.11
N ARG A 462 -0.99 10.02 -7.10
CA ARG A 462 -1.10 11.41 -7.59
C ARG A 462 -2.46 11.67 -8.21
N ARG A 463 -3.02 10.71 -8.98
CA ARG A 463 -4.36 10.81 -9.58
C ARG A 463 -5.45 11.06 -8.53
N PHE A 464 -5.36 10.43 -7.36
CA PHE A 464 -6.30 10.70 -6.26
C PHE A 464 -6.32 12.19 -5.88
N ASN A 465 -5.14 12.77 -5.65
CA ASN A 465 -5.00 14.19 -5.32
C ASN A 465 -5.45 15.07 -6.49
N GLU A 466 -5.15 14.69 -7.73
CA GLU A 466 -5.58 15.41 -8.93
C GLU A 466 -7.11 15.54 -8.98
N VAL A 467 -7.84 14.43 -8.81
CA VAL A 467 -9.31 14.44 -8.78
C VAL A 467 -9.85 15.27 -7.61
N GLN A 468 -9.24 15.14 -6.42
CA GLN A 468 -9.64 15.91 -5.25
C GLN A 468 -9.50 17.43 -5.50
N TYR A 469 -8.33 17.88 -5.95
CA TYR A 469 -8.08 19.30 -6.20
C TYR A 469 -8.81 19.82 -7.44
N TRP A 470 -9.11 18.97 -8.43
CA TRP A 470 -9.97 19.33 -9.57
C TRP A 470 -11.37 19.76 -9.11
N VAL A 471 -11.99 19.02 -8.20
CA VAL A 471 -13.30 19.37 -7.63
C VAL A 471 -13.26 20.73 -6.96
N VAL A 472 -12.23 20.97 -6.13
CA VAL A 472 -12.06 22.25 -5.43
C VAL A 472 -11.83 23.40 -6.42
N THR A 473 -10.95 23.18 -7.40
CA THR A 473 -10.59 24.14 -8.45
C THR A 473 -11.82 24.60 -9.23
N GLU A 474 -12.61 23.67 -9.76
CA GLU A 474 -13.75 23.98 -10.60
C GLU A 474 -14.87 24.70 -9.82
N ILE A 475 -15.11 24.33 -8.56
CA ILE A 475 -16.08 25.03 -7.70
C ILE A 475 -15.63 26.48 -7.45
N LEU A 476 -14.36 26.70 -7.13
CA LEU A 476 -13.84 28.02 -6.74
C LEU A 476 -13.60 28.96 -7.91
N LEU A 477 -13.39 28.44 -9.11
CA LEU A 477 -13.34 29.25 -10.33
C LEU A 477 -14.74 29.64 -10.84
N THR A 478 -15.81 28.99 -10.33
CA THR A 478 -17.19 29.28 -10.73
C THR A 478 -17.77 30.45 -9.92
N GLN A 479 -17.65 31.66 -10.48
CA GLN A 479 -18.10 32.91 -9.84
C GLN A 479 -19.61 32.97 -9.61
N ASN A 480 -20.41 32.56 -10.60
CA ASN A 480 -21.87 32.62 -10.52
C ASN A 480 -22.43 31.57 -9.53
N LEU A 481 -23.18 32.02 -8.51
CA LEU A 481 -23.74 31.17 -7.45
C LEU A 481 -24.61 30.03 -8.00
N ASN A 482 -25.51 30.30 -8.96
CA ASN A 482 -26.42 29.26 -9.46
C ASN A 482 -25.66 28.20 -10.27
N LYS A 483 -24.68 28.60 -11.07
CA LYS A 483 -23.79 27.67 -11.77
C LYS A 483 -22.95 26.85 -10.78
N ARG A 484 -22.45 27.48 -9.71
CA ARG A 484 -21.69 26.79 -8.66
C ARG A 484 -22.54 25.76 -7.92
N VAL A 485 -23.80 26.07 -7.61
CA VAL A 485 -24.77 25.11 -7.05
C VAL A 485 -25.03 23.96 -8.03
N HIS A 486 -25.15 24.24 -9.33
CA HIS A 486 -25.28 23.19 -10.35
C HIS A 486 -24.06 22.26 -10.37
N LEU A 487 -22.86 22.83 -10.30
CA LEU A 487 -21.60 22.09 -10.25
C LEU A 487 -21.50 21.21 -9.01
N LEU A 488 -21.88 21.73 -7.85
CA LEU A 488 -21.95 20.98 -6.60
C LEU A 488 -22.90 19.76 -6.73
N ARG A 489 -24.10 19.96 -7.31
CA ARG A 489 -25.03 18.86 -7.61
C ARG A 489 -24.40 17.82 -8.53
N LYS A 490 -23.64 18.29 -9.53
CA LYS A 490 -22.98 17.43 -10.52
C LYS A 490 -21.92 16.55 -9.88
N PHE A 491 -21.09 17.10 -8.99
CA PHE A 491 -20.04 16.34 -8.29
C PHE A 491 -20.61 15.32 -7.31
N ILE A 492 -21.70 15.64 -6.59
CA ILE A 492 -22.38 14.66 -5.71
C ILE A 492 -22.92 13.48 -6.54
N LYS A 493 -23.54 13.77 -7.70
CA LYS A 493 -23.99 12.71 -8.62
C LYS A 493 -22.83 11.91 -9.21
N LEU A 494 -21.74 12.58 -9.58
CA LEU A 494 -20.53 11.94 -10.09
C LEU A 494 -19.97 10.94 -9.06
N ALA A 495 -19.83 11.36 -7.80
CA ALA A 495 -19.39 10.49 -6.71
C ALA A 495 -20.33 9.28 -6.54
N SER A 496 -21.65 9.48 -6.64
CA SER A 496 -22.62 8.38 -6.59
C SER A 496 -22.36 7.32 -7.67
N TYR A 497 -22.11 7.73 -8.91
CA TYR A 497 -21.80 6.80 -10.00
C TYR A 497 -20.42 6.15 -9.84
N CYS A 498 -19.40 6.87 -9.38
CA CYS A 498 -18.10 6.25 -9.07
C CYS A 498 -18.25 5.14 -8.02
N LYS A 499 -19.06 5.36 -6.98
CA LYS A 499 -19.37 4.35 -5.96
C LYS A 499 -20.14 3.15 -6.55
N GLU A 500 -21.09 3.39 -7.45
CA GLU A 500 -21.83 2.35 -8.17
C GLU A 500 -20.91 1.47 -9.02
N TYR A 501 -19.95 2.09 -9.73
CA TYR A 501 -18.90 1.38 -10.48
C TYR A 501 -17.78 0.80 -9.60
N GLN A 502 -17.96 0.77 -8.27
CA GLN A 502 -16.98 0.27 -7.31
C GLN A 502 -15.59 0.96 -7.42
N ASN A 503 -15.57 2.18 -7.97
CA ASN A 503 -14.41 3.05 -7.99
C ASN A 503 -14.36 3.89 -6.71
N MET A 504 -13.90 3.25 -5.64
CA MET A 504 -13.80 3.90 -4.34
C MET A 504 -12.72 4.98 -4.33
N SER A 505 -11.64 4.85 -5.11
CA SER A 505 -10.60 5.88 -5.21
C SER A 505 -11.17 7.24 -5.63
N SER A 506 -11.83 7.32 -6.80
CA SER A 506 -12.44 8.57 -7.27
C SER A 506 -13.64 9.01 -6.44
N PHE A 507 -14.44 8.08 -5.92
CA PHE A 507 -15.50 8.42 -4.97
C PHE A 507 -14.96 9.20 -3.77
N PHE A 508 -13.94 8.67 -3.08
CA PHE A 508 -13.33 9.34 -1.93
C PHE A 508 -12.66 10.65 -2.33
N ALA A 509 -11.94 10.69 -3.47
CA ALA A 509 -11.30 11.92 -3.94
C ALA A 509 -12.32 13.05 -4.15
N ILE A 510 -13.47 12.76 -4.75
CA ILE A 510 -14.52 13.76 -4.95
C ILE A 510 -15.14 14.21 -3.63
N VAL A 511 -15.47 13.27 -2.73
CA VAL A 511 -16.08 13.61 -1.44
C VAL A 511 -15.11 14.45 -0.59
N LEU A 512 -13.83 14.09 -0.52
CA LEU A 512 -12.81 14.90 0.16
C LEU A 512 -12.60 16.27 -0.50
N GLY A 513 -12.72 16.35 -1.83
CA GLY A 513 -12.71 17.63 -2.54
C GLY A 513 -13.88 18.53 -2.12
N LEU A 514 -15.08 17.97 -1.98
CA LEU A 514 -16.27 18.70 -1.50
C LEU A 514 -16.19 19.07 -0.01
N SER A 515 -15.61 18.21 0.82
CA SER A 515 -15.39 18.47 2.25
C SER A 515 -14.18 19.39 2.52
N ASN A 516 -13.37 19.74 1.50
CA ASN A 516 -12.26 20.68 1.63
C ASN A 516 -12.73 22.00 2.25
N ILE A 517 -11.95 22.56 3.17
CA ILE A 517 -12.28 23.78 3.92
C ILE A 517 -12.67 24.95 3.01
N ALA A 518 -12.06 25.07 1.83
CA ALA A 518 -12.37 26.13 0.88
C ALA A 518 -13.75 25.94 0.20
N VAL A 519 -14.26 24.72 0.11
CA VAL A 519 -15.58 24.39 -0.48
C VAL A 519 -16.66 24.29 0.60
N SER A 520 -16.41 23.58 1.69
CA SER A 520 -17.39 23.35 2.77
C SER A 520 -17.85 24.64 3.46
N ARG A 521 -17.02 25.69 3.43
CA ARG A 521 -17.36 27.01 3.98
C ARG A 521 -18.33 27.85 3.15
N LEU A 522 -18.62 27.47 1.90
CA LEU A 522 -19.47 28.24 0.97
C LEU A 522 -20.96 28.09 1.34
N SER A 523 -21.36 28.67 2.48
CA SER A 523 -22.68 28.46 3.08
C SER A 523 -23.83 28.80 2.13
N GLN A 524 -23.73 29.86 1.33
CA GLN A 524 -24.78 30.26 0.39
C GLN A 524 -24.95 29.23 -0.73
N THR A 525 -23.84 28.60 -1.15
CA THR A 525 -23.85 27.52 -2.14
C THR A 525 -24.48 26.26 -1.57
N TRP A 526 -24.07 25.85 -0.37
CA TRP A 526 -24.59 24.64 0.29
C TRP A 526 -26.06 24.79 0.70
N GLU A 527 -26.49 25.95 1.17
CA GLU A 527 -27.89 26.22 1.56
C GLU A 527 -28.86 25.99 0.40
N LYS A 528 -28.50 26.44 -0.81
CA LYS A 528 -29.30 26.27 -2.04
C LYS A 528 -29.29 24.85 -2.61
N LEU A 529 -28.52 23.92 -2.05
CA LEU A 529 -28.52 22.53 -2.49
C LEU A 529 -29.83 21.81 -2.07
N PRO A 530 -30.48 21.05 -2.96
CA PRO A 530 -31.68 20.28 -2.60
C PRO A 530 -31.45 19.31 -1.44
N GLY A 531 -32.42 19.17 -0.54
CA GLY A 531 -32.32 18.32 0.67
C GLY A 531 -31.96 16.85 0.38
N LYS A 532 -32.46 16.28 -0.73
CA LYS A 532 -32.10 14.92 -1.18
C LYS A 532 -30.59 14.77 -1.41
N LEU A 533 -29.95 15.78 -2.02
CA LEU A 533 -28.51 15.75 -2.30
C LEU A 533 -27.66 16.07 -1.06
N LYS A 534 -28.16 16.91 -0.15
CA LYS A 534 -27.54 17.11 1.17
C LYS A 534 -27.49 15.80 1.97
N LYS A 535 -28.61 15.07 2.02
CA LYS A 535 -28.68 13.76 2.69
C LYS A 535 -27.71 12.75 2.05
N MET A 536 -27.72 12.66 0.73
CA MET A 536 -26.79 11.78 -0.01
C MET A 536 -25.32 12.11 0.30
N PHE A 537 -24.95 13.38 0.35
CA PHE A 537 -23.58 13.78 0.69
C PHE A 537 -23.21 13.43 2.14
N SER A 538 -24.12 13.61 3.10
CA SER A 538 -23.90 13.20 4.50
C SER A 538 -23.73 11.67 4.65
N GLU A 539 -24.46 10.88 3.85
CA GLU A 539 -24.25 9.43 3.76
C GLU A 539 -22.86 9.08 3.20
N PHE A 540 -22.35 9.86 2.24
CA PHE A 540 -20.99 9.68 1.72
C PHE A 540 -19.93 10.00 2.78
N GLU A 541 -20.09 11.07 3.55
CA GLU A 541 -19.16 11.41 4.64
C GLU A 541 -19.12 10.33 5.72
N THR A 542 -20.26 9.68 6.00
CA THR A 542 -20.33 8.55 6.94
C THR A 542 -19.45 7.37 6.50
N ILE A 543 -19.32 7.13 5.19
CA ILE A 543 -18.44 6.06 4.68
C ILE A 543 -16.96 6.36 4.96
N MET A 544 -16.60 7.64 5.06
CA MET A 544 -15.22 8.09 5.30
C MET A 544 -14.83 8.12 6.78
N ASP A 545 -15.78 7.86 7.70
CA ASP A 545 -15.56 7.94 9.14
C ASP A 545 -14.30 7.15 9.57
N PRO A 546 -13.27 7.80 10.13
CA PRO A 546 -12.04 7.14 10.56
C PRO A 546 -12.22 6.26 11.81
N SER A 547 -13.36 6.39 12.51
CA SER A 547 -13.63 5.68 13.76
C SER A 547 -13.46 4.16 13.62
N ARG A 548 -12.85 3.56 14.65
CA ARG A 548 -12.54 2.11 14.71
C ARG A 548 -11.78 1.63 13.47
N ASN A 549 -10.80 2.42 13.02
CA ASN A 549 -9.96 2.18 11.84
C ASN A 549 -10.78 2.04 10.53
N HIS A 550 -11.54 3.09 10.20
CA HIS A 550 -12.36 3.14 8.98
C HIS A 550 -13.34 1.97 8.84
N ARG A 551 -13.99 1.58 9.95
CA ARG A 551 -14.83 0.38 10.01
C ARG A 551 -15.93 0.35 8.95
N VAL A 552 -16.59 1.49 8.71
CA VAL A 552 -17.71 1.57 7.75
C VAL A 552 -17.23 1.25 6.34
N TYR A 553 -16.12 1.87 5.89
CA TYR A 553 -15.49 1.56 4.61
C TYR A 553 -15.04 0.11 4.51
N ARG A 554 -14.37 -0.42 5.55
CA ARG A 554 -13.89 -1.82 5.57
C ARG A 554 -15.02 -2.83 5.46
N LEU A 555 -16.15 -2.59 6.13
CA LEU A 555 -17.35 -3.44 6.00
C LEU A 555 -18.02 -3.30 4.63
N SER A 556 -17.88 -2.15 3.98
CA SER A 556 -18.39 -1.94 2.63
C SER A 556 -17.56 -2.71 1.60
N ILE A 557 -16.23 -2.61 1.66
CA ILE A 557 -15.35 -3.30 0.70
C ILE A 557 -15.40 -4.82 0.87
N SER A 558 -15.56 -5.34 2.09
CA SER A 558 -15.69 -6.78 2.33
C SER A 558 -16.95 -7.41 1.73
N LYS A 559 -17.95 -6.59 1.36
CA LYS A 559 -19.19 -7.04 0.71
C LYS A 559 -19.18 -6.86 -0.80
N MET A 560 -18.19 -6.14 -1.33
CA MET A 560 -18.02 -5.89 -2.75
C MET A 560 -17.40 -7.11 -3.44
N ARG A 561 -17.68 -7.29 -4.74
CA ARG A 561 -17.01 -8.29 -5.58
C ARG A 561 -16.08 -7.59 -6.58
N PRO A 562 -14.93 -8.19 -6.94
CA PRO A 562 -14.10 -7.68 -8.02
C PRO A 562 -14.91 -7.52 -9.32
N PRO A 563 -14.60 -6.53 -10.18
CA PRO A 563 -13.53 -5.53 -10.10
C PRO A 563 -13.80 -4.40 -9.10
N ILE A 564 -12.79 -3.98 -8.34
CA ILE A 564 -12.85 -2.88 -7.35
C ILE A 564 -11.63 -1.97 -7.51
N ILE A 565 -11.81 -0.65 -7.50
CA ILE A 565 -10.69 0.28 -7.32
C ILE A 565 -10.70 0.76 -5.87
N PRO A 566 -9.80 0.26 -5.01
CA PRO A 566 -9.84 0.54 -3.58
C PRO A 566 -9.39 1.97 -3.26
N PHE A 567 -9.63 2.40 -2.03
CA PHE A 567 -9.07 3.63 -1.49
C PHE A 567 -7.61 3.38 -1.11
N MET A 568 -6.72 3.47 -2.11
CA MET A 568 -5.30 3.15 -1.97
C MET A 568 -4.56 3.87 -0.84
N PRO A 569 -4.81 5.16 -0.53
CA PRO A 569 -4.18 5.82 0.61
C PRO A 569 -4.37 5.07 1.94
N LEU A 570 -5.55 4.46 2.17
CA LEU A 570 -5.76 3.64 3.37
C LEU A 570 -4.98 2.32 3.33
N MET A 571 -4.85 1.69 2.16
CA MET A 571 -4.03 0.47 2.01
C MET A 571 -2.55 0.77 2.25
N MET A 572 -2.04 1.90 1.74
CA MET A 572 -0.68 2.37 1.98
C MET A 572 -0.46 2.69 3.46
N LYS A 573 -1.44 3.34 4.11
CA LYS A 573 -1.43 3.57 5.56
C LYS A 573 -1.32 2.24 6.31
N ASP A 574 -2.16 1.25 5.99
CA ASP A 574 -2.14 -0.06 6.65
C ASP A 574 -0.76 -0.74 6.54
N MET A 575 -0.15 -0.72 5.36
CA MET A 575 1.19 -1.28 5.15
C MET A 575 2.26 -0.50 5.91
N THR A 576 2.17 0.84 5.93
CA THR A 576 3.12 1.71 6.66
C THR A 576 3.06 1.44 8.16
N PHE A 577 1.86 1.44 8.75
CA PHE A 577 1.67 1.13 10.17
C PHE A 577 2.09 -0.31 10.51
N THR A 578 1.85 -1.27 9.62
CA THR A 578 2.35 -2.64 9.79
C THR A 578 3.87 -2.68 9.76
N HIS A 579 4.50 -1.90 8.87
CA HIS A 579 5.95 -1.84 8.75
C HIS A 579 6.62 -1.19 9.97
N GLU A 580 6.09 -0.06 10.43
CA GLU A 580 6.63 0.71 11.56
C GLU A 580 6.30 0.08 12.91
N GLY A 581 5.12 -0.51 13.06
CA GLY A 581 4.65 -1.11 14.30
C GLY A 581 5.24 -2.50 14.61
N ASN A 582 5.83 -3.17 13.63
CA ASN A 582 6.38 -4.53 13.78
C ASN A 582 7.83 -4.58 13.32
N LYS A 583 8.75 -5.14 14.12
CA LYS A 583 10.14 -5.32 13.68
C LYS A 583 10.20 -6.36 12.56
N THR A 584 11.06 -6.11 11.57
CA THR A 584 11.31 -7.07 10.48
C THR A 584 12.11 -8.28 10.96
N TYR A 585 12.96 -8.09 11.97
CA TYR A 585 13.79 -9.14 12.55
C TYR A 585 13.71 -9.15 14.08
N TYR A 586 13.72 -10.34 14.68
CA TYR A 586 13.88 -10.59 16.11
C TYR A 586 15.03 -11.58 16.30
N ASP A 587 16.05 -11.20 17.08
CA ASP A 587 17.21 -12.06 17.37
C ASP A 587 17.84 -12.68 16.10
N GLY A 588 17.90 -11.91 15.01
CA GLY A 588 18.41 -12.35 13.72
C GLY A 588 17.43 -13.13 12.85
N LEU A 589 16.27 -13.54 13.38
CA LEU A 589 15.21 -14.25 12.66
C LEU A 589 14.25 -13.28 11.97
N VAL A 590 13.85 -13.60 10.75
CA VAL A 590 12.81 -12.89 10.00
C VAL A 590 11.48 -13.06 10.73
N ASN A 591 10.82 -11.95 11.07
CA ASN A 591 9.45 -11.96 11.57
C ASN A 591 8.49 -12.30 10.43
N PHE A 592 8.09 -13.56 10.31
CA PHE A 592 7.22 -14.01 9.25
C PHE A 592 5.75 -13.65 9.49
N GLU A 593 5.33 -13.42 10.74
CA GLU A 593 4.01 -12.86 11.04
C GLU A 593 3.84 -11.47 10.39
N LYS A 594 4.87 -10.61 10.49
CA LYS A 594 4.89 -9.33 9.77
C LYS A 594 4.82 -9.53 8.26
N MET A 595 5.57 -10.49 7.71
CA MET A 595 5.53 -10.79 6.27
C MET A 595 4.11 -11.20 5.83
N HIS A 596 3.44 -12.04 6.62
CA HIS A 596 2.07 -12.44 6.37
C HIS A 596 1.10 -11.25 6.40
N MET A 597 1.24 -10.32 7.35
CA MET A 597 0.43 -9.10 7.41
C MET A 597 0.61 -8.21 6.17
N ILE A 598 1.86 -8.03 5.71
CA ILE A 598 2.16 -7.27 4.49
C ILE A 598 1.56 -7.97 3.26
N ALA A 599 1.76 -9.28 3.15
CA ALA A 599 1.20 -10.09 2.06
C ALA A 599 -0.33 -10.03 2.02
N GLN A 600 -1.02 -9.96 3.16
CA GLN A 600 -2.48 -9.82 3.21
C GLN A 600 -2.97 -8.53 2.52
N THR A 601 -2.25 -7.42 2.66
CA THR A 601 -2.61 -6.19 1.94
C THR A 601 -2.39 -6.34 0.43
N LEU A 602 -1.27 -6.96 0.01
CA LEU A 602 -0.99 -7.23 -1.41
C LEU A 602 -2.05 -8.16 -2.03
N ARG A 603 -2.44 -9.23 -1.34
CA ARG A 603 -3.56 -10.10 -1.75
C ARG A 603 -4.86 -9.33 -1.90
N THR A 604 -5.12 -8.37 -1.02
CA THR A 604 -6.32 -7.54 -1.12
C THR A 604 -6.29 -6.71 -2.41
N VAL A 605 -5.14 -6.12 -2.76
CA VAL A 605 -4.95 -5.40 -4.04
C VAL A 605 -5.17 -6.34 -5.23
N ARG A 606 -4.56 -7.52 -5.20
CA ARG A 606 -4.70 -8.55 -6.23
C ARG A 606 -6.15 -8.99 -6.41
N CYS A 607 -6.86 -9.25 -5.31
CA CYS A 607 -8.27 -9.61 -5.30
C CYS A 607 -9.11 -8.51 -5.94
N CYS A 608 -8.86 -7.24 -5.62
CA CYS A 608 -9.59 -6.11 -6.22
C CYS A 608 -9.53 -6.09 -7.76
N ARG A 609 -8.46 -6.64 -8.35
CA ARG A 609 -8.24 -6.70 -9.81
C ARG A 609 -8.28 -8.10 -10.42
N SER A 610 -8.86 -9.07 -9.74
CA SER A 610 -8.91 -10.47 -10.21
C SER A 610 -9.92 -10.70 -11.35
N MET A 611 -10.82 -9.75 -11.60
CA MET A 611 -11.79 -9.79 -12.69
C MET A 611 -11.61 -8.57 -13.60
N PRO A 612 -11.86 -8.68 -14.91
CA PRO A 612 -11.78 -7.56 -15.83
C PRO A 612 -12.87 -6.52 -15.55
N LEU A 613 -12.55 -5.25 -15.80
CA LEU A 613 -13.52 -4.15 -15.72
C LEU A 613 -14.45 -4.16 -16.93
N ASN A 614 -15.71 -4.54 -16.71
CA ASN A 614 -16.77 -4.51 -17.71
C ASN A 614 -17.85 -3.53 -17.28
N LEU A 615 -17.88 -2.35 -17.90
CA LEU A 615 -18.88 -1.32 -17.65
C LEU A 615 -19.70 -1.06 -18.91
N ASP A 616 -21.02 -0.93 -18.74
CA ASP A 616 -21.91 -0.56 -19.83
C ASP A 616 -21.63 0.87 -20.31
N ILE A 617 -21.49 1.02 -21.63
CA ILE A 617 -21.24 2.32 -22.25
C ILE A 617 -22.50 3.19 -22.08
N PRO A 618 -22.40 4.40 -21.53
CA PRO A 618 -23.55 5.29 -21.36
C PRO A 618 -24.20 5.65 -22.70
N SER A 619 -25.53 5.53 -22.78
CA SER A 619 -26.33 5.62 -24.01
C SER A 619 -26.67 7.05 -24.49
N SER A 620 -26.01 8.08 -23.95
CA SER A 620 -26.24 9.47 -24.35
C SER A 620 -24.97 10.31 -24.20
N SER A 621 -24.37 10.74 -25.31
CA SER A 621 -23.31 11.75 -25.29
C SER A 621 -23.68 12.92 -26.21
N VAL A 622 -23.62 14.14 -25.67
CA VAL A 622 -23.74 15.38 -26.47
C VAL A 622 -22.40 15.70 -27.15
N LYS A 623 -21.30 15.23 -26.56
CA LYS A 623 -19.93 15.38 -27.07
C LYS A 623 -19.38 14.05 -27.57
N PRO A 624 -18.46 14.06 -28.54
CA PRO A 624 -17.74 12.85 -28.92
C PRO A 624 -17.01 12.22 -27.72
N PRO A 625 -17.05 10.88 -27.54
CA PRO A 625 -16.38 10.21 -26.41
C PRO A 625 -14.89 10.51 -26.26
N PHE A 626 -14.18 10.83 -27.36
CA PHE A 626 -12.77 11.18 -27.32
C PHE A 626 -12.51 12.51 -26.59
N GLU A 627 -13.42 13.48 -26.67
CA GLU A 627 -13.26 14.78 -26.00
C GLU A 627 -13.40 14.60 -24.49
N VAL A 628 -14.37 13.78 -24.05
CA VAL A 628 -14.57 13.48 -22.63
C VAL A 628 -13.39 12.70 -22.08
N LYS A 629 -12.91 11.69 -22.82
CA LYS A 629 -11.70 10.93 -22.49
C LYS A 629 -10.47 11.84 -22.37
N ALA A 630 -10.27 12.76 -23.31
CA ALA A 630 -9.17 13.71 -23.27
C ALA A 630 -9.27 14.68 -22.09
N TYR A 631 -10.47 15.18 -21.79
CA TYR A 631 -10.71 16.04 -20.63
C TYR A 631 -10.38 15.34 -19.30
N VAL A 632 -10.94 14.14 -19.09
CA VAL A 632 -10.75 13.35 -17.86
C VAL A 632 -9.28 13.01 -17.58
N ARG A 633 -8.49 12.82 -18.63
CA ARG A 633 -7.06 12.46 -18.56
C ARG A 633 -6.12 13.66 -18.41
N ASN A 634 -6.61 14.88 -18.62
CA ASN A 634 -5.80 16.10 -18.61
C ASN A 634 -6.44 17.16 -17.70
N LEU A 635 -6.72 16.80 -16.45
CA LEU A 635 -7.34 17.72 -15.49
C LEU A 635 -6.36 18.85 -15.16
N CYS A 636 -6.85 20.08 -15.17
CA CYS A 636 -6.09 21.24 -14.73
C CYS A 636 -6.52 21.60 -13.30
N VAL A 637 -5.56 21.62 -12.37
CA VAL A 637 -5.85 21.75 -10.93
C VAL A 637 -4.98 22.78 -10.24
N MET A 638 -5.56 23.54 -9.32
CA MET A 638 -4.84 24.33 -8.32
C MET A 638 -4.65 23.46 -7.07
N ASP A 639 -3.42 23.27 -6.64
CA ASP A 639 -3.05 22.49 -5.45
C ASP A 639 -2.52 23.37 -4.30
N ASN A 640 -2.40 24.68 -4.51
CA ASN A 640 -2.04 25.63 -3.45
C ASN A 640 -3.25 25.96 -2.58
N GLN A 641 -3.37 25.31 -1.42
CA GLN A 641 -4.47 25.50 -0.48
C GLN A 641 -4.63 26.97 -0.01
N ARG A 642 -3.57 27.78 0.02
CA ARG A 642 -3.67 29.20 0.37
C ARG A 642 -4.43 29.97 -0.71
N THR A 643 -4.07 29.77 -1.98
CA THR A 643 -4.77 30.35 -3.14
C THR A 643 -6.24 29.93 -3.17
N LEU A 644 -6.53 28.65 -2.98
CA LEU A 644 -7.91 28.12 -2.92
C LEU A 644 -8.72 28.79 -1.81
N THR A 645 -8.14 28.94 -0.62
CA THR A 645 -8.80 29.57 0.52
C THR A 645 -9.10 31.04 0.24
N GLN A 646 -8.17 31.78 -0.37
CA GLN A 646 -8.37 33.18 -0.76
C GLN A 646 -9.49 33.33 -1.80
N LEU A 647 -9.53 32.46 -2.82
CA LEU A 647 -10.61 32.46 -3.82
C LEU A 647 -11.98 32.19 -3.18
N SER A 648 -12.05 31.23 -2.25
CA SER A 648 -13.27 30.95 -1.49
C SER A 648 -13.77 32.17 -0.70
N HIS A 649 -12.86 32.89 -0.03
CA HIS A 649 -13.20 34.10 0.71
C HIS A 649 -13.69 35.24 -0.20
N LYS A 650 -13.15 35.34 -1.42
CA LYS A 650 -13.63 36.30 -2.43
C LYS A 650 -15.04 35.96 -2.94
N LEU A 651 -15.34 34.67 -3.12
CA LEU A 651 -16.67 34.21 -3.54
C LEU A 651 -17.75 34.44 -2.49
N GLU A 652 -17.46 34.07 -1.24
CA GLU A 652 -18.40 34.20 -0.12
C GLU A 652 -17.64 34.71 1.12
N PRO A 653 -17.58 36.05 1.32
CA PRO A 653 -16.98 36.66 2.51
C PRO A 653 -17.65 36.18 3.80
N ARG A 654 -16.89 36.05 4.89
CA ARG A 654 -17.48 35.76 6.20
C ARG A 654 -18.37 36.95 6.59
N ARG A 655 -19.62 36.69 6.98
CA ARG A 655 -20.46 37.71 7.63
C ARG A 655 -19.74 38.13 8.91
N THR A 656 -19.45 39.42 9.03
CA THR A 656 -18.92 40.04 10.26
C THR A 656 -19.96 40.04 11.35
#